data_AF-A0A3M2VRS2-F1
#
_entry.id   AF-A0A3M2VRS2-F1
#
_cell.length_a   1.000
_cell.length_b   1.000
_cell.length_c   1.000
_cell.angle_alpha   90.00
_cell.angle_beta   90.00
_cell.angle_gamma   90.00
#
_symmetry.space_group_name_H-M   'P 1'
#
loop_
_entity.id
_entity.type
_entity.pdbx_description
1 polymer ?
#
loop_
_entity_poly.entity_id
_entity_poly.type
_entity_poly.pdbx_seq_one_letter_code
_entity_poly.pdbx_strand_id
1 'polypeptide(L)'
;MPPGSSHHRPANHGSLHGCPTMIESISLSSIATYSPTKPENIVNLKPINFFYGANGAGKTTISRLIEKPGISANSSIAWLRNNPIPAMVYNNDFITSNFTDSKELQGVFTLGKAEQAQLDHLRDLKDLQKRHEQLVTKSTIMLEGEDGKRGKNGELASLEAKLVTRCWEQKIKHDELFKGAFTGLRSNKEAFKGKALLEYANNASSLVDLIGLQERALILYGEQPAKMSIVPDLDLTRLIAFESSPILAKKVIGKEDVSVSEIIQRLGNSDWIRQGMRFLEHTDDQCPFCQQAIPNNFEQNLAEYFDETFEADSKAVSNLRTSYFQVADEVSAQARALLSIDCDHLDKVKIGLEIQTLDALVLVNKDRVEKKLSSPSAVIEFEGMDDIQNGFAGIIRAANLKITEHNRLVASFTAEQSKLTGELWKYLVETELKNTLADYSVEKTKLKSAIEGVSGSREKARQNVAATQIDIDQIETELTSVKPTVIAINKILKNFGFRSFSLDPACVGNSYRLIRSDGKDAKQTLSEGEKSFVTFLYFYHLLRGSITTSGITSDRIVVIDDPVSSLDSDVLFIVSSLIKELFAEVRKKGSHLKQIFVLTHNVHFHKEITYDQRRPADASLSDETFWIVRKPADYSTIEFHTSNPIRTSYQLLWAELKKFPVPALTLQNTMRRILENYFKILGGVDTYHLVGKFEGLEKVQCQSLISWVNDGSHYSPDELYVAIGDAMAASYQKIFFRIFKVTEHTAHYRMMMGIDYVDLDPDEPLGELQADVDEDQNLIGSVVDAAEQPIVVPALSAMHADPVVAALVPVPAAPPAEVVHPGVDSESP
;
A
#
# COMPACT_ATOMS: atom_id res chain seq x y z
N MET A 1 52.76 -0.82 31.87
CA MET A 1 51.89 -2.01 32.03
C MET A 1 50.55 -1.72 31.36
N PRO A 2 49.89 -2.71 30.75
CA PRO A 2 50.32 -3.49 29.58
C PRO A 2 49.62 -3.00 28.28
N PRO A 3 50.08 -3.39 27.08
CA PRO A 3 49.37 -3.12 25.82
C PRO A 3 48.21 -4.10 25.60
N GLY A 4 47.10 -3.63 25.03
CA GLY A 4 45.97 -4.47 24.61
C GLY A 4 46.16 -5.09 23.22
N SER A 5 45.76 -6.34 23.04
CA SER A 5 45.96 -7.11 21.80
C SER A 5 44.88 -6.86 20.74
N SER A 6 45.29 -6.64 19.49
CA SER A 6 44.41 -6.54 18.33
C SER A 6 44.22 -7.90 17.65
N HIS A 7 43.07 -8.54 17.89
CA HIS A 7 42.69 -9.75 17.14
C HIS A 7 42.19 -9.41 15.72
N HIS A 8 43.08 -9.50 14.74
CA HIS A 8 42.66 -9.66 13.35
C HIS A 8 41.88 -10.98 13.18
N ARG A 9 40.60 -10.89 12.78
CA ARG A 9 39.93 -11.96 12.04
C ARG A 9 40.04 -11.65 10.54
N PRO A 10 40.43 -12.62 9.69
CA PRO A 10 40.42 -12.43 8.24
C PRO A 10 38.97 -12.33 7.73
N ALA A 11 38.67 -11.29 6.95
CA ALA A 11 37.39 -11.16 6.26
C ALA A 11 37.36 -12.11 5.06
N ASN A 12 36.73 -13.27 5.23
CA ASN A 12 36.64 -14.28 4.18
C ASN A 12 35.59 -13.87 3.13
N HIS A 13 36.04 -13.26 2.03
CA HIS A 13 35.18 -12.79 0.93
C HIS A 13 34.60 -13.95 0.10
N GLY A 14 33.68 -14.71 0.67
CA GLY A 14 32.84 -15.67 -0.05
C GLY A 14 31.85 -14.96 -0.98
N SER A 15 31.70 -15.46 -2.20
CA SER A 15 30.71 -14.95 -3.16
C SER A 15 29.28 -15.05 -2.61
N LEU A 16 28.53 -13.93 -2.65
CA LEU A 16 27.15 -13.83 -2.19
C LEU A 16 26.14 -14.44 -3.19
N HIS A 17 26.27 -15.74 -3.45
CA HIS A 17 25.15 -16.51 -3.98
C HIS A 17 24.08 -16.69 -2.87
N GLY A 18 22.82 -16.46 -3.22
CA GLY A 18 21.75 -16.27 -2.25
C GLY A 18 21.48 -17.46 -1.34
N CYS A 19 21.43 -17.22 -0.02
CA CYS A 19 20.79 -18.13 0.93
C CYS A 19 19.26 -18.09 0.70
N PRO A 20 18.56 -19.24 0.72
CA PRO A 20 17.13 -19.30 0.43
C PRO A 20 16.30 -18.63 1.53
N THR A 21 15.35 -17.79 1.16
CA THR A 21 14.32 -17.25 2.05
C THR A 21 13.38 -18.34 2.51
N MET A 22 13.11 -18.40 3.82
CA MET A 22 12.22 -19.39 4.44
C MET A 22 11.65 -18.86 5.76
N ILE A 23 10.61 -19.51 6.29
CA ILE A 23 10.12 -19.28 7.65
C ILE A 23 11.06 -20.00 8.64
N GLU A 24 11.50 -19.30 9.68
CA GLU A 24 12.36 -19.82 10.75
C GLU A 24 11.54 -20.27 11.97
N SER A 25 10.47 -19.54 12.29
CA SER A 25 9.54 -19.85 13.39
C SER A 25 8.12 -19.32 13.15
N ILE A 26 7.15 -19.94 13.83
CA ILE A 26 5.73 -19.59 13.83
C ILE A 26 5.27 -19.57 15.29
N SER A 27 4.61 -18.48 15.71
CA SER A 27 3.98 -18.35 17.02
C SER A 27 2.46 -18.37 16.86
N LEU A 28 1.80 -19.31 17.55
CA LEU A 28 0.35 -19.52 17.50
C LEU A 28 -0.25 -19.14 18.86
N SER A 29 -1.04 -18.06 18.88
CA SER A 29 -1.72 -17.55 20.07
C SER A 29 -3.06 -16.94 19.71
N SER A 30 -4.07 -17.19 20.57
CA SER A 30 -5.42 -16.65 20.43
C SER A 30 -5.99 -16.80 19.00
N ILE A 31 -5.96 -18.04 18.49
CA ILE A 31 -6.39 -18.38 17.13
C ILE A 31 -6.98 -19.79 17.07
N ALA A 32 -8.24 -19.91 16.67
CA ALA A 32 -8.99 -21.17 16.57
C ALA A 32 -8.89 -22.04 17.84
N THR A 33 -8.06 -23.09 17.82
CA THR A 33 -7.84 -24.01 18.96
C THR A 33 -6.60 -23.70 19.79
N TYR A 34 -5.82 -22.66 19.48
CA TYR A 34 -4.62 -22.28 20.24
C TYR A 34 -4.92 -21.28 21.35
N SER A 35 -4.30 -21.48 22.51
CA SER A 35 -4.61 -20.75 23.74
C SER A 35 -4.38 -19.23 23.61
N PRO A 36 -5.22 -18.40 24.23
CA PRO A 36 -4.98 -16.95 24.36
C PRO A 36 -3.97 -16.60 25.46
N THR A 37 -3.66 -17.53 26.39
CA THR A 37 -2.77 -17.28 27.54
C THR A 37 -1.41 -17.95 27.43
N LYS A 38 -1.26 -18.98 26.58
CA LYS A 38 -0.01 -19.69 26.32
C LYS A 38 0.23 -19.80 24.80
N PRO A 39 1.19 -19.06 24.22
CA PRO A 39 1.54 -19.22 22.81
C PRO A 39 2.28 -20.56 22.59
N GLU A 40 1.89 -21.29 21.54
CA GLU A 40 2.65 -22.44 21.04
C GLU A 40 3.66 -21.96 19.99
N ASN A 41 4.94 -22.22 20.20
CA ASN A 41 6.02 -21.68 19.38
C ASN A 41 6.74 -22.80 18.61
N ILE A 42 6.53 -22.83 17.29
CA ILE A 42 7.23 -23.71 16.36
C ILE A 42 8.54 -23.03 15.97
N VAL A 43 9.70 -23.63 16.25
CA VAL A 43 11.03 -23.01 16.05
C VAL A 43 11.98 -23.96 15.31
N ASN A 44 13.08 -23.42 14.76
CA ASN A 44 14.09 -24.18 14.02
C ASN A 44 13.54 -24.91 12.77
N LEU A 45 12.53 -24.31 12.11
CA LEU A 45 11.95 -24.85 10.89
C LEU A 45 13.02 -25.00 9.78
N LYS A 46 12.83 -26.02 8.93
CA LYS A 46 13.79 -26.48 7.92
C LYS A 46 13.16 -26.42 6.53
N PRO A 47 13.88 -26.74 5.44
CA PRO A 47 13.30 -26.83 4.10
C PRO A 47 12.11 -27.81 4.01
N ILE A 48 12.07 -28.88 4.82
CA ILE A 48 10.97 -29.85 4.87
C ILE A 48 10.44 -29.94 6.32
N ASN A 49 9.12 -29.95 6.53
CA ASN A 49 8.54 -29.99 7.88
C ASN A 49 7.30 -30.88 7.92
N PHE A 50 7.31 -31.92 8.75
CA PHE A 50 6.22 -32.90 8.88
C PHE A 50 5.44 -32.69 10.17
N PHE A 51 4.12 -32.51 10.07
CA PHE A 51 3.20 -32.34 11.20
C PHE A 51 2.17 -33.46 11.23
N TYR A 52 2.27 -34.36 12.21
CA TYR A 52 1.26 -35.38 12.44
C TYR A 52 0.27 -34.94 13.52
N GLY A 53 -1.03 -35.18 13.33
CA GLY A 53 -2.02 -34.87 14.37
C GLY A 53 -3.43 -35.29 14.00
N ALA A 54 -4.22 -35.66 15.01
CA ALA A 54 -5.59 -36.10 14.85
C ALA A 54 -6.50 -35.05 14.18
N ASN A 55 -7.67 -35.47 13.70
CA ASN A 55 -8.68 -34.54 13.19
C ASN A 55 -9.19 -33.63 14.33
N GLY A 56 -9.37 -32.36 14.02
CA GLY A 56 -9.67 -31.32 15.02
C GLY A 56 -8.48 -30.89 15.90
N ALA A 57 -7.28 -31.47 15.76
CA ALA A 57 -6.15 -31.16 16.65
C ALA A 57 -5.53 -29.75 16.44
N GLY A 58 -5.88 -29.04 15.38
CA GLY A 58 -5.43 -27.65 15.10
C GLY A 58 -4.56 -27.47 13.86
N LYS A 59 -4.19 -28.54 13.15
CA LYS A 59 -3.30 -28.53 11.96
C LYS A 59 -3.64 -27.44 10.92
N THR A 60 -4.90 -27.37 10.51
CA THR A 60 -5.37 -26.42 9.48
C THR A 60 -5.32 -24.95 9.91
N THR A 61 -5.16 -24.66 11.20
CA THR A 61 -4.85 -23.31 11.67
C THR A 61 -3.43 -22.91 11.28
N ILE A 62 -2.48 -23.85 11.29
CA ILE A 62 -1.09 -23.64 10.86
C ILE A 62 -1.07 -23.37 9.35
N SER A 63 -1.78 -24.16 8.54
CA SER A 63 -1.84 -23.98 7.09
C SER A 63 -2.46 -22.63 6.70
N ARG A 64 -3.58 -22.25 7.34
CA ARG A 64 -4.21 -20.93 7.15
C ARG A 64 -3.37 -19.75 7.63
N LEU A 65 -2.63 -19.88 8.73
CA LEU A 65 -1.75 -18.82 9.22
C LEU A 65 -0.56 -18.58 8.26
N ILE A 66 0.01 -19.65 7.69
CA ILE A 66 1.08 -19.54 6.67
C ILE A 66 0.55 -18.91 5.38
N GLU A 67 -0.68 -19.26 4.95
CA GLU A 67 -1.32 -18.64 3.78
C GLU A 67 -1.61 -17.14 4.00
N LYS A 68 -2.14 -16.79 5.19
CA LYS A 68 -2.67 -15.45 5.51
C LYS A 68 -2.18 -15.01 6.90
N PRO A 69 -0.95 -14.50 7.04
CA PRO A 69 -0.37 -14.14 8.35
C PRO A 69 -1.21 -13.14 9.16
N GLY A 70 -1.97 -12.26 8.49
CA GLY A 70 -2.87 -11.29 9.12
C GLY A 70 -4.18 -11.86 9.70
N ILE A 71 -4.39 -13.19 9.69
CA ILE A 71 -5.61 -13.83 10.21
C ILE A 71 -5.74 -13.76 11.74
N SER A 72 -4.66 -13.48 12.48
CA SER A 72 -4.69 -13.16 13.91
C SER A 72 -3.64 -12.12 14.25
N ALA A 73 -4.02 -11.08 15.00
CA ALA A 73 -3.10 -10.06 15.51
C ALA A 73 -2.17 -10.56 16.65
N ASN A 74 -2.47 -11.74 17.22
CA ASN A 74 -1.73 -12.32 18.35
C ASN A 74 -0.75 -13.43 17.92
N SER A 75 -0.87 -13.92 16.68
CA SER A 75 0.03 -14.91 16.09
C SER A 75 1.05 -14.24 15.17
N SER A 76 2.19 -14.88 14.92
CA SER A 76 3.26 -14.29 14.11
C SER A 76 4.08 -15.35 13.35
N ILE A 77 4.75 -14.91 12.29
CA ILE A 77 5.67 -15.72 11.48
C ILE A 77 6.99 -14.95 11.35
N ALA A 78 8.09 -15.57 11.75
CA ALA A 78 9.43 -15.02 11.57
C ALA A 78 10.06 -15.58 10.29
N TRP A 79 10.58 -14.67 9.46
CA TRP A 79 11.17 -14.98 8.16
C TRP A 79 12.67 -14.74 8.19
N LEU A 80 13.44 -15.64 7.58
CA LEU A 80 14.89 -15.49 7.46
C LEU A 80 15.23 -14.14 6.80
N ARG A 81 15.95 -13.29 7.54
CA ARG A 81 16.32 -11.91 7.15
C ARG A 81 15.13 -10.95 6.93
N ASN A 82 13.98 -11.21 7.54
CA ASN A 82 12.75 -10.41 7.41
C ASN A 82 12.26 -10.22 5.96
N ASN A 83 12.53 -11.18 5.07
CA ASN A 83 12.12 -11.12 3.66
C ASN A 83 11.00 -12.14 3.39
N PRO A 84 9.72 -11.75 3.47
CA PRO A 84 8.59 -12.65 3.26
C PRO A 84 8.45 -13.04 1.78
N ILE A 85 8.11 -14.29 1.52
CA ILE A 85 7.83 -14.82 0.17
C ILE A 85 6.45 -15.48 0.13
N PRO A 86 5.74 -15.49 -1.03
CA PRO A 86 4.41 -16.07 -1.14
C PRO A 86 4.32 -17.53 -0.66
N ALA A 87 3.22 -17.86 0.03
CA ALA A 87 2.86 -19.22 0.38
C ALA A 87 1.75 -19.75 -0.55
N MET A 88 1.88 -21.00 -0.98
CA MET A 88 0.86 -21.73 -1.73
C MET A 88 0.38 -22.90 -0.87
N VAL A 89 -0.91 -22.92 -0.54
CA VAL A 89 -1.48 -23.84 0.44
C VAL A 89 -2.54 -24.73 -0.21
N TYR A 90 -2.32 -26.04 -0.16
CA TYR A 90 -3.33 -27.04 -0.44
C TYR A 90 -4.03 -27.44 0.87
N ASN A 91 -5.30 -27.08 0.99
CA ASN A 91 -6.20 -27.46 2.07
C ASN A 91 -7.66 -27.44 1.55
N ASN A 92 -8.65 -27.66 2.42
CA ASN A 92 -10.06 -27.65 2.00
C ASN A 92 -10.55 -26.28 1.49
N ASP A 93 -9.92 -25.17 1.89
CA ASP A 93 -10.25 -23.84 1.39
C ASP A 93 -9.79 -23.68 -0.07
N PHE A 94 -8.61 -24.22 -0.40
CA PHE A 94 -8.12 -24.31 -1.78
C PHE A 94 -9.02 -25.20 -2.65
N ILE A 95 -9.47 -26.35 -2.14
CA ILE A 95 -10.41 -27.22 -2.87
C ILE A 95 -11.71 -26.46 -3.14
N THR A 96 -12.35 -25.93 -2.09
CA THR A 96 -13.64 -25.23 -2.17
C THR A 96 -13.61 -24.02 -3.12
N SER A 97 -12.53 -23.24 -3.09
CA SER A 97 -12.39 -22.02 -3.91
C SER A 97 -12.10 -22.28 -5.39
N ASN A 98 -11.56 -23.44 -5.74
CA ASN A 98 -11.31 -23.87 -7.13
C ASN A 98 -12.45 -24.73 -7.70
N PHE A 99 -13.30 -25.33 -6.86
CA PHE A 99 -14.43 -26.20 -7.30
C PHE A 99 -15.84 -25.59 -7.14
N THR A 100 -15.97 -24.31 -6.77
CA THR A 100 -17.28 -23.62 -6.65
C THR A 100 -18.06 -23.66 -7.97
N ASP A 101 -19.37 -23.94 -7.96
CA ASP A 101 -20.20 -24.16 -9.15
C ASP A 101 -19.99 -23.14 -10.28
N SER A 102 -19.92 -21.84 -9.95
CA SER A 102 -19.83 -20.72 -10.89
C SER A 102 -18.46 -20.44 -11.49
N LYS A 103 -17.41 -21.21 -11.18
CA LYS A 103 -16.04 -21.01 -11.70
C LYS A 103 -15.50 -22.24 -12.42
N GLU A 104 -14.93 -22.06 -13.60
CA GLU A 104 -13.99 -23.05 -14.16
C GLU A 104 -12.64 -22.95 -13.43
N LEU A 105 -11.83 -24.02 -13.48
CA LEU A 105 -10.45 -23.99 -13.00
C LEU A 105 -9.66 -23.02 -13.87
N GLN A 106 -8.77 -22.21 -13.30
CA GLN A 106 -7.94 -21.31 -14.11
C GLN A 106 -6.85 -22.09 -14.88
N GLY A 107 -6.49 -21.63 -16.06
CA GLY A 107 -5.41 -22.22 -16.84
C GLY A 107 -4.06 -22.03 -16.16
N VAL A 108 -3.38 -23.13 -15.82
CA VAL A 108 -1.98 -23.09 -15.37
C VAL A 108 -1.09 -23.03 -16.61
N PHE A 109 -0.49 -21.87 -16.79
CA PHE A 109 0.56 -21.58 -17.75
C PHE A 109 1.87 -22.20 -17.26
N THR A 110 2.25 -23.31 -17.88
CA THR A 110 3.62 -23.83 -17.81
C THR A 110 4.40 -23.32 -19.00
N LEU A 111 5.70 -23.02 -18.79
CA LEU A 111 6.65 -22.91 -19.90
C LEU A 111 6.60 -24.21 -20.72
N GLY A 112 6.44 -24.09 -22.04
CA GLY A 112 6.37 -25.23 -22.94
C GLY A 112 7.73 -25.90 -23.15
N LYS A 113 7.85 -26.66 -24.25
CA LYS A 113 9.16 -26.93 -24.83
C LYS A 113 9.66 -25.67 -25.55
N ALA A 114 10.07 -24.68 -24.75
CA ALA A 114 10.76 -23.49 -25.23
C ALA A 114 12.04 -23.89 -25.99
N GLU A 115 12.39 -23.16 -27.04
CA GLU A 115 13.70 -23.33 -27.65
C GLU A 115 14.79 -22.77 -26.72
N GLN A 116 15.93 -23.45 -26.64
CA GLN A 116 17.01 -23.07 -25.71
C GLN A 116 17.44 -21.60 -25.88
N ALA A 117 17.47 -21.10 -27.11
CA ALA A 117 17.78 -19.71 -27.42
C ALA A 117 16.80 -18.69 -26.79
N GLN A 118 15.51 -19.04 -26.67
CA GLN A 118 14.50 -18.17 -26.03
C GLN A 118 14.71 -18.11 -24.50
N LEU A 119 15.11 -19.25 -23.89
CA LEU A 119 15.44 -19.30 -22.46
C LEU A 119 16.74 -18.55 -22.13
N ASP A 120 17.75 -18.65 -23.00
CA ASP A 120 18.99 -17.87 -22.89
C ASP A 120 18.71 -16.36 -23.02
N HIS A 121 17.90 -15.94 -24.00
CA HIS A 121 17.51 -14.54 -24.17
C HIS A 121 16.74 -14.00 -22.94
N LEU A 122 15.79 -14.77 -22.41
CA LEU A 122 15.03 -14.42 -21.21
C LEU A 122 15.91 -14.28 -19.96
N ARG A 123 16.96 -15.10 -19.81
CA ARG A 123 17.98 -14.92 -18.75
C ARG A 123 18.72 -13.59 -18.94
N ASP A 124 19.21 -13.33 -20.14
CA ASP A 124 20.09 -12.19 -20.41
C ASP A 124 19.35 -10.85 -20.26
N LEU A 125 18.05 -10.81 -20.58
CA LEU A 125 17.15 -9.70 -20.26
C LEU A 125 16.95 -9.54 -18.73
N LYS A 126 16.75 -10.62 -17.98
CA LYS A 126 16.60 -10.54 -16.51
C LYS A 126 17.88 -10.08 -15.80
N ASP A 127 19.06 -10.50 -16.28
CA ASP A 127 20.33 -9.96 -15.79
C ASP A 127 20.61 -8.53 -16.30
N LEU A 128 19.99 -8.05 -17.39
CA LEU A 128 19.98 -6.64 -17.79
C LEU A 128 19.08 -5.78 -16.89
N GLN A 129 17.83 -6.21 -16.67
CA GLN A 129 16.87 -5.57 -15.77
C GLN A 129 17.47 -5.36 -14.38
N LYS A 130 18.01 -6.41 -13.79
CA LYS A 130 18.68 -6.40 -12.48
C LYS A 130 19.86 -5.42 -12.38
N ARG A 131 20.63 -5.23 -13.47
CA ARG A 131 21.67 -4.18 -13.54
C ARG A 131 21.06 -2.78 -13.53
N HIS A 132 19.92 -2.57 -14.19
CA HIS A 132 19.22 -1.30 -14.16
C HIS A 132 18.55 -1.01 -12.80
N GLU A 133 17.98 -2.00 -12.13
CA GLU A 133 17.48 -1.89 -10.75
C GLU A 133 18.58 -1.52 -9.75
N GLN A 134 19.77 -2.11 -9.87
CA GLN A 134 20.94 -1.73 -9.07
C GLN A 134 21.37 -0.27 -9.31
N LEU A 135 21.27 0.23 -10.55
CA LEU A 135 21.53 1.63 -10.87
C LEU A 135 20.45 2.57 -10.29
N VAL A 136 19.16 2.21 -10.37
CA VAL A 136 18.07 2.96 -9.71
C VAL A 136 18.29 3.03 -8.20
N THR A 137 18.66 1.91 -7.58
CA THR A 137 18.93 1.80 -6.14
C THR A 137 20.11 2.69 -5.74
N LYS A 138 21.26 2.56 -6.41
CA LYS A 138 22.47 3.35 -6.16
C LYS A 138 22.25 4.85 -6.35
N SER A 139 21.56 5.25 -7.42
CA SER A 139 21.24 6.66 -7.68
C SER A 139 20.25 7.23 -6.66
N THR A 140 19.31 6.42 -6.14
CA THR A 140 18.40 6.83 -5.07
C THR A 140 19.16 7.05 -3.75
N ILE A 141 20.04 6.13 -3.37
CA ILE A 141 20.92 6.29 -2.19
C ILE A 141 21.82 7.54 -2.34
N MET A 142 22.31 7.86 -3.54
CA MET A 142 23.07 9.11 -3.77
C MET A 142 22.25 10.40 -3.64
N LEU A 143 20.94 10.38 -3.93
CA LEU A 143 20.07 11.56 -3.84
C LEU A 143 19.52 11.75 -2.43
N GLU A 144 19.09 10.66 -1.79
CA GLU A 144 18.28 10.67 -0.56
C GLU A 144 19.07 10.16 0.66
N GLY A 145 20.06 9.27 0.47
CA GLY A 145 20.85 8.65 1.53
C GLY A 145 20.23 7.33 2.03
N GLU A 146 21.03 6.50 2.68
CA GLU A 146 20.55 5.21 3.25
C GLU A 146 19.49 5.39 4.35
N ASP A 147 19.47 6.56 5.02
CA ASP A 147 18.47 6.95 6.02
C ASP A 147 17.38 7.89 5.47
N GLY A 148 17.37 8.11 4.14
CA GLY A 148 16.46 9.06 3.46
C GLY A 148 16.66 10.53 3.82
N LYS A 149 17.75 10.88 4.53
CA LYS A 149 17.99 12.25 5.04
C LYS A 149 19.38 12.82 4.71
N ARG A 150 20.36 11.99 4.33
CA ARG A 150 21.77 12.38 4.16
C ARG A 150 22.33 12.41 2.74
N GLY A 151 21.53 12.07 1.72
CA GLY A 151 21.96 12.21 0.32
C GLY A 151 22.10 13.67 -0.12
N LYS A 152 22.44 13.91 -1.39
CA LYS A 152 22.66 15.27 -1.94
C LYS A 152 21.50 16.25 -1.71
N ASN A 153 20.26 15.75 -1.64
CA ASN A 153 19.10 16.59 -1.30
C ASN A 153 19.17 17.10 0.15
N GLY A 154 19.68 16.28 1.08
CA GLY A 154 19.96 16.67 2.47
C GLY A 154 21.17 17.60 2.60
N GLU A 155 22.22 17.41 1.78
CA GLU A 155 23.34 18.36 1.69
C GLU A 155 22.88 19.74 1.25
N LEU A 156 22.02 19.82 0.22
CA LEU A 156 21.42 21.07 -0.27
C LEU A 156 20.51 21.72 0.80
N ALA A 157 19.69 20.93 1.50
CA ALA A 157 18.88 21.43 2.61
C ALA A 157 19.74 21.98 3.77
N SER A 158 20.87 21.32 4.09
CA SER A 158 21.84 21.79 5.08
C SER A 158 22.50 23.11 4.64
N LEU A 159 22.85 23.25 3.36
CA LEU A 159 23.41 24.49 2.80
C LEU A 159 22.41 25.65 2.87
N GLU A 160 21.13 25.41 2.52
CA GLU A 160 20.07 26.41 2.67
C GLU A 160 19.87 26.83 4.14
N ALA A 161 19.83 25.88 5.08
CA ALA A 161 19.66 26.17 6.50
C ALA A 161 20.85 26.96 7.10
N LYS A 162 22.08 26.68 6.65
CA LYS A 162 23.28 27.46 7.01
C LYS A 162 23.15 28.91 6.53
N LEU A 163 22.71 29.15 5.28
CA LEU A 163 22.53 30.51 4.80
C LEU A 163 21.39 31.25 5.52
N VAL A 164 20.24 30.59 5.76
CA VAL A 164 19.15 31.17 6.57
C VAL A 164 19.68 31.66 7.92
N THR A 165 20.50 30.83 8.58
CA THR A 165 21.11 31.17 9.88
C THR A 165 22.05 32.37 9.77
N ARG A 166 22.98 32.39 8.81
CA ARG A 166 23.94 33.50 8.62
C ARG A 166 23.27 34.83 8.24
N CYS A 167 22.23 34.82 7.40
CA CYS A 167 21.47 36.03 7.11
C CYS A 167 20.71 36.52 8.36
N TRP A 168 20.14 35.61 9.15
CA TRP A 168 19.40 35.96 10.38
C TRP A 168 20.30 36.47 11.51
N GLU A 169 21.56 36.04 11.58
CA GLU A 169 22.55 36.62 12.51
C GLU A 169 22.71 38.14 12.28
N GLN A 170 22.80 38.59 11.02
CA GLN A 170 22.90 40.03 10.73
C GLN A 170 21.58 40.75 10.97
N LYS A 171 20.42 40.10 10.73
CA LYS A 171 19.12 40.64 11.18
C LYS A 171 19.17 40.96 12.67
N ILE A 172 19.50 39.98 13.52
CA ILE A 172 19.56 40.16 14.98
C ILE A 172 20.55 41.26 15.36
N LYS A 173 21.75 41.27 14.77
CA LYS A 173 22.80 42.26 15.03
C LYS A 173 22.35 43.72 14.83
N HIS A 174 21.53 43.96 13.81
CA HIS A 174 21.14 45.30 13.37
C HIS A 174 19.68 45.69 13.66
N ASP A 175 18.86 44.76 14.17
CA ASP A 175 17.40 44.92 14.29
C ASP A 175 16.97 46.13 15.14
N GLU A 176 17.77 46.52 16.15
CA GLU A 176 17.36 47.59 17.07
C GLU A 176 17.46 49.00 16.46
N LEU A 177 18.49 49.27 15.65
CA LEU A 177 18.72 50.56 15.01
C LEU A 177 18.02 50.69 13.64
N PHE A 178 17.81 49.56 12.95
CA PHE A 178 17.33 49.54 11.57
C PHE A 178 15.93 48.90 11.41
N LYS A 179 15.09 49.01 12.45
CA LYS A 179 13.71 48.46 12.51
C LYS A 179 12.90 48.74 11.23
N GLY A 180 12.98 49.97 10.72
CA GLY A 180 12.29 50.40 9.50
C GLY A 180 12.75 49.65 8.24
N ALA A 181 14.07 49.54 8.03
CA ALA A 181 14.67 48.88 6.86
C ALA A 181 14.38 47.37 6.75
N PHE A 182 13.96 46.74 7.85
CA PHE A 182 13.60 45.32 7.93
C PHE A 182 12.08 45.07 8.02
N THR A 183 11.24 46.11 7.89
CA THR A 183 9.77 46.00 7.96
C THR A 183 9.24 44.92 7.00
N GLY A 184 8.29 44.11 7.48
CA GLY A 184 7.77 42.93 6.76
C GLY A 184 8.66 41.68 6.81
N LEU A 185 9.95 41.82 7.14
CA LEU A 185 10.91 40.70 7.22
C LEU A 185 11.26 40.29 8.66
N ARG A 186 10.93 41.12 9.67
CA ARG A 186 11.39 40.97 11.06
C ARG A 186 11.00 39.67 11.79
N SER A 187 10.07 38.88 11.23
CA SER A 187 9.57 37.61 11.78
C SER A 187 9.80 36.38 10.87
N ASN A 188 10.35 36.55 9.65
CA ASN A 188 10.44 35.50 8.64
C ASN A 188 11.88 35.38 8.12
N LYS A 189 12.57 34.28 8.48
CA LYS A 189 14.00 34.10 8.20
C LYS A 189 14.26 33.80 6.74
N GLU A 190 13.36 33.04 6.13
CA GLU A 190 13.39 32.60 4.74
C GLU A 190 13.19 33.80 3.80
N ALA A 191 12.27 34.71 4.14
CA ALA A 191 12.08 35.98 3.45
C ALA A 191 13.27 36.93 3.63
N PHE A 192 13.86 37.01 4.83
CA PHE A 192 15.06 37.81 5.06
C PHE A 192 16.26 37.31 4.23
N LYS A 193 16.47 35.98 4.15
CA LYS A 193 17.43 35.36 3.23
C LYS A 193 17.09 35.68 1.76
N GLY A 194 15.82 35.58 1.38
CA GLY A 194 15.35 35.89 0.03
C GLY A 194 15.69 37.33 -0.38
N LYS A 195 15.46 38.30 0.52
CA LYS A 195 15.89 39.69 0.34
C LYS A 195 17.41 39.80 0.24
N ALA A 196 18.18 39.21 1.16
CA ALA A 196 19.64 39.24 1.10
C ALA A 196 20.22 38.73 -0.24
N LEU A 197 19.65 37.66 -0.80
CA LEU A 197 20.03 37.14 -2.12
C LEU A 197 19.61 38.07 -3.28
N LEU A 198 18.42 38.68 -3.21
CA LEU A 198 17.96 39.65 -4.21
C LEU A 198 18.85 40.90 -4.24
N GLU A 199 19.21 41.41 -3.06
CA GLU A 199 20.07 42.58 -2.89
C GLU A 199 21.51 42.30 -3.34
N TYR A 200 22.06 41.13 -3.01
CA TYR A 200 23.38 40.70 -3.48
C TYR A 200 23.47 40.64 -5.01
N ALA A 201 22.39 40.24 -5.69
CA ALA A 201 22.34 40.17 -7.14
C ALA A 201 22.08 41.51 -7.84
N ASN A 202 21.29 42.43 -7.24
CA ASN A 202 20.72 43.57 -7.96
C ASN A 202 20.94 44.96 -7.30
N ASN A 203 21.48 45.05 -6.08
CA ASN A 203 21.56 46.32 -5.37
C ASN A 203 22.67 47.24 -5.95
N ALA A 204 22.23 48.32 -6.60
CA ALA A 204 23.06 49.36 -7.21
C ALA A 204 23.24 50.61 -6.32
N SER A 205 22.87 50.56 -5.05
CA SER A 205 23.05 51.67 -4.10
C SER A 205 24.53 51.90 -3.78
N SER A 206 24.83 53.12 -3.31
CA SER A 206 26.10 53.48 -2.68
C SER A 206 26.44 52.50 -1.54
N LEU A 207 27.69 52.05 -1.47
CA LEU A 207 28.22 51.46 -0.24
C LEU A 207 28.56 52.61 0.72
N VAL A 208 27.88 52.63 1.87
CA VAL A 208 28.08 53.60 2.96
C VAL A 208 28.57 52.84 4.19
N ASP A 209 29.35 53.49 5.05
CA ASP A 209 29.80 52.91 6.31
C ASP A 209 28.67 52.80 7.35
N LEU A 210 28.85 51.96 8.36
CA LEU A 210 27.82 51.68 9.35
C LEU A 210 27.48 52.90 10.23
N ILE A 211 28.41 53.83 10.45
CA ILE A 211 28.18 55.00 11.32
C ILE A 211 27.27 56.01 10.59
N GLY A 212 27.61 56.37 9.34
CA GLY A 212 26.78 57.23 8.51
C GLY A 212 25.38 56.65 8.22
N LEU A 213 25.24 55.32 8.21
CA LEU A 213 23.94 54.63 8.16
C LEU A 213 23.16 54.76 9.50
N GLN A 214 23.82 54.60 10.65
CA GLN A 214 23.20 54.69 11.98
C GLN A 214 22.70 56.11 12.30
N GLU A 215 23.49 57.15 11.99
CA GLU A 215 23.11 58.55 12.20
C GLU A 215 21.84 58.91 11.40
N ARG A 216 21.76 58.47 10.14
CA ARG A 216 20.57 58.67 9.29
C ARG A 216 19.37 57.83 9.74
N ALA A 217 19.59 56.63 10.28
CA ALA A 217 18.52 55.75 10.77
C ALA A 217 17.76 56.36 11.96
N LEU A 218 18.48 57.02 12.89
CA LEU A 218 17.88 57.71 14.03
C LEU A 218 16.89 58.83 13.63
N ILE A 219 17.13 59.45 12.46
CA ILE A 219 16.28 60.53 11.93
C ILE A 219 15.15 59.95 11.05
N LEU A 220 15.48 59.01 10.15
CA LEU A 220 14.57 58.56 9.09
C LEU A 220 13.64 57.41 9.52
N TYR A 221 13.94 56.64 10.57
CA TYR A 221 13.06 55.58 11.09
C TYR A 221 12.35 55.96 12.41
N GLY A 222 12.22 57.26 12.69
CA GLY A 222 11.33 57.79 13.73
C GLY A 222 9.86 57.83 13.29
N GLU A 223 9.04 58.66 13.95
CA GLU A 223 7.63 58.86 13.59
C GLU A 223 7.52 59.54 12.21
N GLN A 224 6.91 58.83 11.25
CA GLN A 224 6.69 59.32 9.90
C GLN A 224 5.44 60.21 9.85
N PRO A 225 5.49 61.43 9.31
CA PRO A 225 4.29 62.24 9.13
C PRO A 225 3.38 61.59 8.09
N ALA A 226 2.10 61.40 8.44
CA ALA A 226 1.14 60.75 7.56
C ALA A 226 0.82 61.62 6.33
N LYS A 227 0.60 60.98 5.17
CA LYS A 227 0.11 61.68 3.96
C LYS A 227 -1.36 62.10 4.17
N MET A 228 -1.64 63.39 4.00
CA MET A 228 -2.99 63.94 4.13
C MET A 228 -3.78 63.77 2.81
N SER A 229 -5.09 63.51 2.93
CA SER A 229 -6.01 63.53 1.78
C SER A 229 -6.39 64.98 1.43
N ILE A 230 -6.61 65.26 0.14
CA ILE A 230 -7.16 66.55 -0.31
C ILE A 230 -8.64 66.66 0.07
N VAL A 231 -9.07 67.89 0.34
CA VAL A 231 -10.47 68.26 0.54
C VAL A 231 -11.14 68.33 -0.85
N PRO A 232 -12.31 67.69 -1.07
CA PRO A 232 -13.02 67.78 -2.34
C PRO A 232 -13.62 69.16 -2.54
N ASP A 233 -13.66 69.64 -3.79
CA ASP A 233 -14.37 70.86 -4.17
C ASP A 233 -15.90 70.66 -4.12
N LEU A 234 -16.64 71.75 -3.91
CA LEU A 234 -18.10 71.79 -3.92
C LEU A 234 -18.59 72.46 -5.20
N ASP A 235 -19.46 71.79 -5.97
CA ASP A 235 -20.00 72.29 -7.23
C ASP A 235 -21.42 72.86 -7.06
N LEU A 236 -21.60 74.18 -7.24
CA LEU A 236 -22.92 74.83 -7.27
C LEU A 236 -23.43 75.05 -8.71
N THR A 237 -22.71 74.63 -9.75
CA THR A 237 -23.07 74.88 -11.16
C THR A 237 -24.46 74.36 -11.52
N ARG A 238 -24.88 73.23 -10.92
CA ARG A 238 -26.24 72.68 -11.06
C ARG A 238 -27.34 73.59 -10.49
N LEU A 239 -27.04 74.42 -9.48
CA LEU A 239 -27.97 75.41 -8.92
C LEU A 239 -27.99 76.68 -9.77
N ILE A 240 -26.81 77.22 -10.12
CA ILE A 240 -26.66 78.42 -10.94
C ILE A 240 -27.35 78.25 -12.31
N ALA A 241 -27.30 77.04 -12.90
CA ALA A 241 -28.00 76.72 -14.15
C ALA A 241 -29.52 76.96 -14.11
N PHE A 242 -30.18 76.90 -12.94
CA PHE A 242 -31.61 77.20 -12.84
C PHE A 242 -31.93 78.70 -12.86
N GLU A 243 -30.98 79.57 -12.52
CA GLU A 243 -31.17 81.03 -12.52
C GLU A 243 -31.52 81.55 -13.94
N SER A 244 -31.01 80.86 -14.97
CA SER A 244 -31.30 81.14 -16.39
C SER A 244 -32.58 80.46 -16.93
N SER A 245 -33.42 79.88 -16.07
CA SER A 245 -34.59 79.09 -16.51
C SER A 245 -35.74 79.99 -17.02
N PRO A 246 -36.16 79.88 -18.30
CA PRO A 246 -37.09 80.84 -18.91
C PRO A 246 -38.50 80.82 -18.31
N ILE A 247 -38.90 79.72 -17.64
CA ILE A 247 -40.20 79.61 -16.97
C ILE A 247 -40.31 80.47 -15.69
N LEU A 248 -39.18 80.94 -15.14
CA LEU A 248 -39.14 81.93 -14.05
C LEU A 248 -39.77 83.26 -14.50
N ALA A 249 -39.34 83.75 -15.67
CA ALA A 249 -39.74 85.02 -16.25
C ALA A 249 -41.06 84.95 -17.04
N LYS A 250 -41.39 83.79 -17.64
CA LYS A 250 -42.62 83.61 -18.43
C LYS A 250 -43.86 83.71 -17.52
N LYS A 251 -44.77 84.65 -17.81
CA LYS A 251 -46.11 84.67 -17.20
C LYS A 251 -46.93 83.50 -17.75
N VAL A 252 -47.45 82.66 -16.87
CA VAL A 252 -48.28 81.52 -17.25
C VAL A 252 -49.74 81.96 -17.12
N ILE A 253 -50.38 82.21 -18.26
CA ILE A 253 -51.76 82.72 -18.39
C ILE A 253 -52.48 81.96 -19.50
N GLY A 254 -53.82 81.96 -19.48
CA GLY A 254 -54.62 81.28 -20.48
C GLY A 254 -54.65 82.00 -21.85
N LYS A 255 -55.17 81.27 -22.84
CA LYS A 255 -55.24 81.60 -24.27
C LYS A 255 -55.93 82.94 -24.54
N GLU A 256 -55.33 83.76 -25.39
CA GLU A 256 -55.76 85.15 -25.63
C GLU A 256 -57.02 85.25 -26.50
N ASP A 257 -57.25 84.32 -27.43
CA ASP A 257 -58.34 84.39 -28.43
C ASP A 257 -59.74 83.94 -27.94
N VAL A 258 -59.94 83.77 -26.63
CA VAL A 258 -61.19 83.21 -26.06
C VAL A 258 -62.08 84.32 -25.50
N SER A 259 -63.40 84.19 -25.65
CA SER A 259 -64.39 85.24 -25.31
C SER A 259 -64.33 85.80 -23.87
N VAL A 260 -63.69 85.10 -22.93
CA VAL A 260 -63.48 85.53 -21.54
C VAL A 260 -62.16 86.30 -21.33
N SER A 261 -61.17 86.16 -22.21
CA SER A 261 -59.76 86.52 -21.97
C SER A 261 -59.53 87.99 -21.63
N GLU A 262 -60.19 88.92 -22.34
CA GLU A 262 -59.97 90.37 -22.24
C GLU A 262 -60.12 90.87 -20.79
N ILE A 263 -61.16 90.41 -20.09
CA ILE A 263 -61.43 90.81 -18.71
C ILE A 263 -60.42 90.15 -17.77
N ILE A 264 -60.04 88.90 -18.02
CA ILE A 264 -59.09 88.15 -17.18
C ILE A 264 -57.70 88.78 -17.23
N GLN A 265 -57.24 89.15 -18.43
CA GLN A 265 -55.97 89.85 -18.62
C GLN A 265 -56.00 91.25 -18.02
N ARG A 266 -57.07 92.03 -18.25
CA ARG A 266 -57.22 93.39 -17.73
C ARG A 266 -57.27 93.46 -16.19
N LEU A 267 -57.82 92.43 -15.54
CA LEU A 267 -57.85 92.31 -14.08
C LEU A 267 -56.65 91.56 -13.49
N GLY A 268 -55.83 90.90 -14.32
CA GLY A 268 -54.70 90.08 -13.88
C GLY A 268 -55.10 88.86 -13.04
N ASN A 269 -56.37 88.43 -13.08
CA ASN A 269 -56.96 87.50 -12.10
C ASN A 269 -57.01 86.03 -12.58
N SER A 270 -56.23 85.66 -13.60
CA SER A 270 -56.14 84.29 -14.15
C SER A 270 -55.99 83.22 -13.05
N ASP A 271 -55.07 83.43 -12.10
CA ASP A 271 -54.80 82.46 -11.03
C ASP A 271 -55.98 82.32 -10.05
N TRP A 272 -56.74 83.39 -9.82
CA TRP A 272 -57.97 83.35 -9.01
C TRP A 272 -59.11 82.62 -9.74
N ILE A 273 -59.24 82.82 -11.06
CA ILE A 273 -60.25 82.11 -11.86
C ILE A 273 -59.96 80.62 -11.93
N ARG A 274 -58.69 80.20 -12.07
CA ARG A 274 -58.31 78.78 -12.03
C ARG A 274 -58.63 78.14 -10.66
N GLN A 275 -58.47 78.88 -9.56
CA GLN A 275 -58.92 78.42 -8.24
C GLN A 275 -60.46 78.35 -8.17
N GLY A 276 -61.15 79.31 -8.79
CA GLY A 276 -62.61 79.38 -8.85
C GLY A 276 -63.29 78.24 -9.60
N MET A 277 -62.71 77.76 -10.71
CA MET A 277 -63.30 76.68 -11.54
C MET A 277 -63.59 75.40 -10.78
N ARG A 278 -62.80 75.04 -9.76
CA ARG A 278 -63.01 73.82 -8.95
C ARG A 278 -64.33 73.84 -8.17
N PHE A 279 -64.87 75.03 -7.89
CA PHE A 279 -66.19 75.19 -7.26
C PHE A 279 -67.34 75.19 -8.28
N LEU A 280 -67.03 75.34 -9.57
CA LEU A 280 -67.96 75.37 -10.70
C LEU A 280 -68.39 73.95 -11.10
N GLU A 281 -67.42 73.03 -11.12
CA GLU A 281 -67.58 71.57 -11.36
C GLU A 281 -68.60 70.87 -10.43
N HIS A 282 -69.07 71.55 -9.39
CA HIS A 282 -69.91 71.02 -8.32
C HIS A 282 -71.24 71.77 -8.15
N THR A 283 -71.65 72.57 -9.15
CA THR A 283 -72.87 73.39 -9.11
C THR A 283 -73.74 73.16 -10.35
N ASP A 284 -75.02 72.79 -10.14
CA ASP A 284 -76.00 72.54 -11.22
C ASP A 284 -76.38 73.85 -11.96
N ASP A 285 -75.61 74.20 -13.00
CA ASP A 285 -75.78 75.39 -13.87
C ASP A 285 -75.82 76.76 -13.14
N GLN A 286 -75.36 76.84 -11.87
CA GLN A 286 -75.41 78.06 -11.04
C GLN A 286 -74.03 78.54 -10.62
N CYS A 287 -73.78 79.85 -10.72
CA CYS A 287 -72.49 80.42 -10.33
C CYS A 287 -72.25 80.26 -8.80
N PRO A 288 -71.15 79.60 -8.36
CA PRO A 288 -70.86 79.37 -6.93
C PRO A 288 -70.61 80.66 -6.13
N PHE A 289 -70.46 81.81 -6.80
CA PHE A 289 -70.22 83.11 -6.16
C PHE A 289 -71.47 84.00 -6.08
N CYS A 290 -72.30 84.05 -7.13
CA CYS A 290 -73.48 84.94 -7.20
C CYS A 290 -74.83 84.22 -7.31
N GLN A 291 -74.84 82.88 -7.39
CA GLN A 291 -76.03 82.02 -7.48
C GLN A 291 -76.96 82.32 -8.66
N GLN A 292 -76.45 83.02 -9.69
CA GLN A 292 -77.15 83.25 -10.95
C GLN A 292 -76.90 82.07 -11.92
N ALA A 293 -77.88 81.78 -12.76
CA ALA A 293 -77.76 80.77 -13.81
C ALA A 293 -76.68 81.16 -14.83
N ILE A 294 -75.92 80.17 -15.28
CA ILE A 294 -74.76 80.33 -16.16
C ILE A 294 -75.14 80.09 -17.64
N PRO A 295 -74.59 80.83 -18.62
CA PRO A 295 -74.74 80.48 -20.03
C PRO A 295 -74.06 79.14 -20.36
N ASN A 296 -74.75 78.25 -21.08
CA ASN A 296 -74.32 76.87 -21.35
C ASN A 296 -72.89 76.69 -21.92
N ASN A 297 -72.34 77.71 -22.59
CA ASN A 297 -70.99 77.65 -23.18
C ASN A 297 -69.90 78.27 -22.27
N PHE A 298 -70.24 78.78 -21.09
CA PHE A 298 -69.31 79.51 -20.21
C PHE A 298 -68.21 78.60 -19.65
N GLU A 299 -68.57 77.38 -19.22
CA GLU A 299 -67.58 76.40 -18.75
C GLU A 299 -66.63 75.97 -19.87
N GLN A 300 -67.16 75.76 -21.08
CA GLN A 300 -66.35 75.51 -22.27
C GLN A 300 -65.41 76.69 -22.58
N ASN A 301 -65.88 77.93 -22.50
CA ASN A 301 -65.02 79.12 -22.67
C ASN A 301 -63.92 79.23 -21.60
N LEU A 302 -64.17 78.77 -20.37
CA LEU A 302 -63.14 78.72 -19.31
C LEU A 302 -62.15 77.56 -19.54
N ALA A 303 -62.62 76.39 -19.99
CA ALA A 303 -61.76 75.27 -20.36
C ALA A 303 -60.88 75.60 -21.59
N GLU A 304 -61.42 76.28 -22.60
CA GLU A 304 -60.67 76.75 -23.77
C GLU A 304 -59.67 77.86 -23.44
N TYR A 305 -59.85 78.58 -22.33
CA TYR A 305 -58.88 79.54 -21.82
C TYR A 305 -57.66 78.84 -21.19
N PHE A 306 -57.86 77.78 -20.40
CA PHE A 306 -56.78 76.99 -19.81
C PHE A 306 -56.35 75.82 -20.72
N ASP A 307 -55.69 76.17 -21.82
CA ASP A 307 -55.31 75.26 -22.90
C ASP A 307 -54.10 74.35 -22.60
N GLU A 308 -53.73 73.52 -23.58
CA GLU A 308 -52.52 72.67 -23.50
C GLU A 308 -51.24 73.47 -23.24
N THR A 309 -51.14 74.72 -23.71
CA THR A 309 -50.00 75.61 -23.46
C THR A 309 -49.91 75.98 -21.98
N PHE A 310 -51.03 76.40 -21.38
CA PHE A 310 -51.12 76.75 -19.97
C PHE A 310 -50.79 75.58 -19.04
N GLU A 311 -51.28 74.37 -19.36
CA GLU A 311 -50.98 73.17 -18.57
C GLU A 311 -49.55 72.66 -18.78
N ALA A 312 -48.99 72.77 -20.00
CA ALA A 312 -47.57 72.49 -20.24
C ALA A 312 -46.64 73.43 -19.46
N ASP A 313 -46.96 74.73 -19.41
CA ASP A 313 -46.22 75.71 -18.61
C ASP A 313 -46.39 75.50 -17.09
N SER A 314 -47.61 75.22 -16.62
CA SER A 314 -47.88 74.88 -15.21
C SER A 314 -47.09 73.64 -14.79
N LYS A 315 -47.00 72.64 -15.67
CA LYS A 315 -46.16 71.45 -15.48
C LYS A 315 -44.67 71.77 -15.52
N ALA A 316 -44.22 72.72 -16.36
CA ALA A 316 -42.84 73.19 -16.37
C ALA A 316 -42.44 73.89 -15.06
N VAL A 317 -43.34 74.68 -14.45
CA VAL A 317 -43.12 75.25 -13.10
C VAL A 317 -43.03 74.15 -12.03
N SER A 318 -43.90 73.14 -12.08
CA SER A 318 -43.87 72.01 -11.14
C SER A 318 -42.60 71.14 -11.28
N ASN A 319 -42.15 70.92 -12.51
CA ASN A 319 -40.88 70.25 -12.81
C ASN A 319 -39.70 71.05 -12.29
N LEU A 320 -39.65 72.36 -12.55
CA LEU A 320 -38.61 73.26 -12.03
C LEU A 320 -38.52 73.20 -10.51
N ARG A 321 -39.67 73.26 -9.81
CA ARG A 321 -39.71 73.10 -8.34
C ARG A 321 -39.09 71.81 -7.88
N THR A 322 -39.54 70.69 -8.45
CA THR A 322 -39.07 69.35 -8.05
C THR A 322 -37.57 69.21 -8.28
N SER A 323 -37.07 69.64 -9.45
CA SER A 323 -35.65 69.60 -9.78
C SER A 323 -34.80 70.53 -8.91
N TYR A 324 -35.20 71.80 -8.75
CA TYR A 324 -34.45 72.77 -7.94
C TYR A 324 -34.38 72.35 -6.47
N PHE A 325 -35.49 71.88 -5.90
CA PHE A 325 -35.52 71.47 -4.50
C PHE A 325 -34.61 70.26 -4.25
N GLN A 326 -34.67 69.24 -5.12
CA GLN A 326 -33.80 68.07 -5.02
C GLN A 326 -32.31 68.47 -5.11
N VAL A 327 -31.94 69.25 -6.12
CA VAL A 327 -30.54 69.69 -6.32
C VAL A 327 -30.05 70.52 -5.14
N ALA A 328 -30.90 71.40 -4.59
CA ALA A 328 -30.54 72.22 -3.45
C ALA A 328 -30.33 71.40 -2.17
N ASP A 329 -31.18 70.41 -1.90
CA ASP A 329 -31.02 69.53 -0.73
C ASP A 329 -29.83 68.57 -0.89
N GLU A 330 -29.54 68.09 -2.12
CA GLU A 330 -28.31 67.36 -2.45
C GLU A 330 -27.05 68.21 -2.17
N VAL A 331 -27.03 69.45 -2.64
CA VAL A 331 -25.87 70.36 -2.53
C VAL A 331 -25.66 70.87 -1.11
N SER A 332 -26.72 71.26 -0.39
CA SER A 332 -26.61 71.62 1.03
C SER A 332 -26.15 70.44 1.90
N ALA A 333 -26.51 69.20 1.56
CA ALA A 333 -25.98 68.02 2.26
C ALA A 333 -24.47 67.82 1.99
N GLN A 334 -24.02 68.00 0.74
CA GLN A 334 -22.59 67.96 0.39
C GLN A 334 -21.80 69.07 1.09
N ALA A 335 -22.32 70.29 1.10
CA ALA A 335 -21.70 71.44 1.77
C ALA A 335 -21.49 71.18 3.28
N ARG A 336 -22.53 70.68 3.97
CA ARG A 336 -22.44 70.32 5.40
C ARG A 336 -21.46 69.18 5.67
N ALA A 337 -21.29 68.23 4.74
CA ALA A 337 -20.32 67.14 4.89
C ALA A 337 -18.85 67.64 4.95
N LEU A 338 -18.53 68.82 4.39
CA LEU A 338 -17.19 69.43 4.48
C LEU A 338 -16.76 69.71 5.93
N LEU A 339 -17.69 70.04 6.83
CA LEU A 339 -17.39 70.25 8.25
C LEU A 339 -16.95 68.97 8.96
N SER A 340 -17.44 67.81 8.50
CA SER A 340 -17.10 66.49 9.03
C SER A 340 -15.75 65.95 8.53
N ILE A 341 -15.11 66.59 7.55
CA ILE A 341 -13.79 66.19 7.05
C ILE A 341 -12.72 66.46 8.12
N ASP A 342 -11.91 65.45 8.43
CA ASP A 342 -10.81 65.59 9.38
C ASP A 342 -9.59 66.22 8.68
N CYS A 343 -9.37 67.51 8.90
CA CYS A 343 -8.34 68.30 8.24
C CYS A 343 -8.03 69.61 8.99
N ASP A 344 -6.86 69.68 9.64
CA ASP A 344 -6.38 70.89 10.35
C ASP A 344 -6.09 72.09 9.43
N HIS A 345 -6.02 71.87 8.12
CA HIS A 345 -5.73 72.91 7.14
C HIS A 345 -6.99 73.59 6.59
N LEU A 346 -8.18 73.02 6.86
CA LEU A 346 -9.47 73.52 6.42
C LEU A 346 -10.05 74.50 7.45
N ASP A 347 -10.37 75.72 7.02
CA ASP A 347 -10.98 76.73 7.88
C ASP A 347 -12.47 76.43 8.10
N LYS A 348 -12.75 75.53 9.06
CA LYS A 348 -14.11 75.10 9.39
C LYS A 348 -15.01 76.24 9.88
N VAL A 349 -14.46 77.33 10.40
CA VAL A 349 -15.23 78.51 10.79
C VAL A 349 -15.73 79.24 9.54
N LYS A 350 -14.84 79.51 8.57
CA LYS A 350 -15.25 80.14 7.31
C LYS A 350 -16.18 79.26 6.48
N ILE A 351 -15.90 77.97 6.33
CA ILE A 351 -16.83 77.05 5.65
C ILE A 351 -18.18 76.97 6.37
N GLY A 352 -18.20 77.00 7.71
CA GLY A 352 -19.44 77.07 8.48
C GLY A 352 -20.28 78.32 8.19
N LEU A 353 -19.64 79.45 7.89
CA LEU A 353 -20.32 80.68 7.47
C LEU A 353 -20.84 80.57 6.02
N GLU A 354 -20.03 80.08 5.07
CA GLU A 354 -20.49 79.91 3.67
C GLU A 354 -21.65 78.91 3.55
N ILE A 355 -21.68 77.87 4.38
CA ILE A 355 -22.83 76.95 4.48
C ILE A 355 -24.10 77.68 4.97
N GLN A 356 -23.97 78.61 5.92
CA GLN A 356 -25.11 79.41 6.40
C GLN A 356 -25.60 80.38 5.31
N THR A 357 -24.70 81.01 4.56
CA THR A 357 -25.03 81.84 3.41
C THR A 357 -25.77 81.03 2.33
N LEU A 358 -25.26 79.83 2.00
CA LEU A 358 -25.86 78.92 1.02
C LEU A 358 -27.26 78.46 1.45
N ASP A 359 -27.42 77.98 2.69
CA ASP A 359 -28.70 77.49 3.20
C ASP A 359 -29.75 78.62 3.26
N ALA A 360 -29.35 79.85 3.57
CA ALA A 360 -30.23 81.02 3.53
C ALA A 360 -30.67 81.38 2.09
N LEU A 361 -29.72 81.42 1.14
CA LEU A 361 -30.00 81.75 -0.26
C LEU A 361 -30.90 80.68 -0.92
N VAL A 362 -30.62 79.40 -0.64
CA VAL A 362 -31.46 78.27 -1.04
C VAL A 362 -32.88 78.41 -0.50
N LEU A 363 -33.06 78.80 0.77
CA LEU A 363 -34.38 78.98 1.36
C LEU A 363 -35.18 80.10 0.68
N VAL A 364 -34.54 81.23 0.37
CA VAL A 364 -35.18 82.34 -0.37
C VAL A 364 -35.60 81.90 -1.76
N ASN A 365 -34.71 81.26 -2.53
CA ASN A 365 -35.05 80.78 -3.87
C ASN A 365 -36.13 79.69 -3.84
N LYS A 366 -36.16 78.80 -2.82
CA LYS A 366 -37.25 77.84 -2.61
C LYS A 366 -38.61 78.54 -2.39
N ASP A 367 -38.67 79.57 -1.55
CA ASP A 367 -39.88 80.38 -1.33
C ASP A 367 -40.35 81.11 -2.60
N ARG A 368 -39.42 81.68 -3.38
CA ARG A 368 -39.73 82.30 -4.68
C ARG A 368 -40.41 81.29 -5.63
N VAL A 369 -39.91 80.05 -5.68
CA VAL A 369 -40.53 78.98 -6.51
C VAL A 369 -41.93 78.58 -6.02
N GLU A 370 -42.17 78.47 -4.71
CA GLU A 370 -43.53 78.15 -4.20
C GLU A 370 -44.53 79.27 -4.51
N LYS A 371 -44.10 80.54 -4.47
CA LYS A 371 -44.89 81.70 -4.93
C LYS A 371 -45.21 81.61 -6.42
N LYS A 372 -44.28 81.14 -7.25
CA LYS A 372 -44.47 80.91 -8.69
C LYS A 372 -45.37 79.71 -8.99
N LEU A 373 -45.38 78.66 -8.15
CA LEU A 373 -46.30 77.53 -8.29
C LEU A 373 -47.74 77.88 -7.87
N SER A 374 -47.89 78.65 -6.80
CA SER A 374 -49.20 79.09 -6.29
C SER A 374 -49.83 80.20 -7.15
N SER A 375 -49.01 81.09 -7.72
CA SER A 375 -49.42 82.13 -8.67
C SER A 375 -48.61 82.05 -9.99
N PRO A 376 -48.94 81.12 -10.91
CA PRO A 376 -48.22 80.95 -12.18
C PRO A 376 -48.12 82.21 -13.06
N SER A 377 -49.05 83.15 -12.93
CA SER A 377 -49.00 84.43 -13.66
C SER A 377 -47.89 85.38 -13.17
N ALA A 378 -47.33 85.15 -11.97
CA ALA A 378 -46.27 85.97 -11.39
C ALA A 378 -44.93 85.82 -12.13
N VAL A 379 -44.11 86.87 -12.12
CA VAL A 379 -42.73 86.86 -12.62
C VAL A 379 -41.80 86.71 -11.41
N ILE A 380 -40.82 85.80 -11.48
CA ILE A 380 -39.78 85.65 -10.48
C ILE A 380 -38.40 85.57 -11.13
N GLU A 381 -37.37 85.85 -10.33
CA GLU A 381 -35.95 85.69 -10.63
C GLU A 381 -35.30 85.00 -9.42
N PHE A 382 -34.11 84.43 -9.55
CA PHE A 382 -33.35 83.86 -8.42
C PHE A 382 -32.32 84.86 -7.88
N GLU A 383 -31.92 84.69 -6.62
CA GLU A 383 -30.70 85.30 -6.08
C GLU A 383 -29.50 84.42 -6.44
N GLY A 384 -28.46 85.00 -7.01
CA GLY A 384 -27.38 84.28 -7.68
C GLY A 384 -26.32 83.69 -6.75
N MET A 385 -25.77 82.52 -7.10
CA MET A 385 -24.88 81.74 -6.21
C MET A 385 -23.38 81.88 -6.49
N ASP A 386 -22.96 82.66 -7.51
CA ASP A 386 -21.56 82.77 -7.95
C ASP A 386 -20.58 83.15 -6.82
N ASP A 387 -20.91 84.15 -5.99
CA ASP A 387 -20.03 84.59 -4.90
C ASP A 387 -19.84 83.49 -3.85
N ILE A 388 -20.88 82.68 -3.57
CA ILE A 388 -20.83 81.56 -2.63
C ILE A 388 -19.97 80.43 -3.21
N GLN A 389 -20.11 80.11 -4.50
CA GLN A 389 -19.24 79.12 -5.18
C GLN A 389 -17.77 79.54 -5.11
N ASN A 390 -17.49 80.83 -5.32
CA ASN A 390 -16.14 81.39 -5.20
C ASN A 390 -15.62 81.38 -3.75
N GLY A 391 -16.47 81.62 -2.75
CA GLY A 391 -16.15 81.51 -1.33
C GLY A 391 -15.68 80.10 -0.94
N PHE A 392 -16.50 79.07 -1.22
CA PHE A 392 -16.13 77.67 -1.00
C PHE A 392 -14.84 77.30 -1.73
N ALA A 393 -14.74 77.59 -3.03
CA ALA A 393 -13.57 77.26 -3.85
C ALA A 393 -12.30 77.96 -3.35
N GLY A 394 -12.40 79.17 -2.80
CA GLY A 394 -11.28 79.90 -2.19
C GLY A 394 -10.75 79.21 -0.93
N ILE A 395 -11.65 78.79 -0.02
CA ILE A 395 -11.28 78.15 1.26
C ILE A 395 -10.70 76.75 1.01
N ILE A 396 -11.33 75.95 0.15
CA ILE A 396 -10.90 74.59 -0.18
C ILE A 396 -9.52 74.60 -0.87
N ARG A 397 -9.31 75.51 -1.83
CA ARG A 397 -8.01 75.70 -2.50
C ARG A 397 -6.90 76.10 -1.53
N ALA A 398 -7.19 76.94 -0.54
CA ALA A 398 -6.22 77.35 0.48
C ALA A 398 -5.82 76.19 1.42
N ALA A 399 -6.74 75.28 1.73
CA ALA A 399 -6.44 74.05 2.47
C ALA A 399 -5.60 73.08 1.62
N ASN A 400 -6.04 72.83 0.37
CA ASN A 400 -5.39 71.90 -0.55
C ASN A 400 -3.95 72.32 -0.92
N LEU A 401 -3.64 73.62 -0.95
CA LEU A 401 -2.26 74.10 -1.12
C LEU A 401 -1.33 73.66 0.03
N LYS A 402 -1.79 73.77 1.29
CA LYS A 402 -1.02 73.31 2.47
C LYS A 402 -0.86 71.80 2.48
N ILE A 403 -1.94 71.06 2.19
CA ILE A 403 -1.94 69.59 2.08
C ILE A 403 -0.93 69.13 1.02
N THR A 404 -0.84 69.84 -0.10
CA THR A 404 0.10 69.53 -1.19
C THR A 404 1.55 69.70 -0.74
N GLU A 405 1.88 70.80 -0.04
CA GLU A 405 3.22 71.06 0.47
C GLU A 405 3.64 70.07 1.58
N HIS A 406 2.74 69.76 2.52
CA HIS A 406 2.95 68.71 3.52
C HIS A 406 3.24 67.36 2.85
N ASN A 407 2.41 66.96 1.88
CA ASN A 407 2.58 65.72 1.14
C ASN A 407 3.90 65.68 0.33
N ARG A 408 4.40 66.84 -0.15
CA ARG A 408 5.71 66.96 -0.81
C ARG A 408 6.86 66.64 0.15
N LEU A 409 6.79 67.13 1.39
CA LEU A 409 7.78 66.83 2.43
C LEU A 409 7.75 65.34 2.84
N VAL A 410 6.56 64.76 3.01
CA VAL A 410 6.38 63.32 3.29
C VAL A 410 6.94 62.44 2.16
N ALA A 411 6.74 62.82 0.90
CA ALA A 411 7.32 62.10 -0.24
C ALA A 411 8.86 62.14 -0.22
N SER A 412 9.45 63.30 0.09
CA SER A 412 10.91 63.47 0.22
C SER A 412 11.50 62.60 1.35
N PHE A 413 10.82 62.56 2.51
CA PHE A 413 11.20 61.73 3.65
C PHE A 413 11.15 60.22 3.31
N THR A 414 10.09 59.79 2.63
CA THR A 414 9.90 58.39 2.19
C THR A 414 10.95 57.97 1.15
N ALA A 415 11.40 58.90 0.29
CA ALA A 415 12.47 58.64 -0.67
C ALA A 415 13.83 58.42 0.02
N GLU A 416 14.20 59.26 0.99
CA GLU A 416 15.44 59.06 1.76
C GLU A 416 15.39 57.83 2.68
N GLN A 417 14.23 57.47 3.26
CA GLN A 417 14.04 56.16 3.92
C GLN A 417 14.33 54.99 2.97
N SER A 418 13.82 55.05 1.75
CA SER A 418 13.98 54.00 0.73
C SER A 418 15.44 53.88 0.29
N LYS A 419 16.12 55.01 0.11
CA LYS A 419 17.55 55.10 -0.20
C LYS A 419 18.41 54.56 0.95
N LEU A 420 18.16 54.99 2.20
CA LEU A 420 18.85 54.47 3.39
C LEU A 420 18.65 52.95 3.54
N THR A 421 17.45 52.43 3.22
CA THR A 421 17.18 50.99 3.20
C THR A 421 18.06 50.29 2.16
N GLY A 422 18.16 50.82 0.93
CA GLY A 422 19.04 50.29 -0.11
C GLY A 422 20.51 50.31 0.26
N GLU A 423 21.01 51.41 0.83
CA GLU A 423 22.40 51.58 1.26
C GLU A 423 22.76 50.67 2.45
N LEU A 424 21.84 50.46 3.40
CA LEU A 424 22.00 49.46 4.46
C LEU A 424 22.08 48.04 3.88
N TRP A 425 21.14 47.65 3.02
CA TRP A 425 21.18 46.33 2.39
C TRP A 425 22.46 46.13 1.57
N LYS A 426 22.99 47.19 0.95
CA LYS A 426 24.29 47.17 0.26
C LYS A 426 25.44 46.89 1.24
N TYR A 427 25.48 47.55 2.40
CA TYR A 427 26.45 47.28 3.46
C TYR A 427 26.38 45.81 3.94
N LEU A 428 25.19 45.30 4.22
CA LEU A 428 25.00 43.92 4.70
C LEU A 428 25.53 42.88 3.69
N VAL A 429 25.23 43.04 2.39
CA VAL A 429 25.64 42.06 1.37
C VAL A 429 27.10 42.21 0.93
N GLU A 430 27.66 43.42 0.93
CA GLU A 430 29.02 43.70 0.44
C GLU A 430 30.09 43.59 1.54
N THR A 431 29.77 43.92 2.79
CA THR A 431 30.71 43.92 3.92
C THR A 431 30.55 42.70 4.84
N GLU A 432 29.34 42.27 5.16
CA GLU A 432 29.13 41.22 6.19
C GLU A 432 28.85 39.83 5.61
N LEU A 433 28.06 39.73 4.54
CA LEU A 433 27.61 38.45 3.98
C LEU A 433 28.34 38.03 2.70
N LYS A 434 29.15 38.90 2.08
CA LYS A 434 29.73 38.73 0.73
C LYS A 434 30.32 37.34 0.46
N ASN A 435 31.23 36.89 1.32
CA ASN A 435 31.90 35.58 1.16
C ASN A 435 30.90 34.43 1.36
N THR A 436 30.02 34.53 2.36
CA THR A 436 29.00 33.50 2.64
C THR A 436 28.01 33.34 1.47
N LEU A 437 27.66 34.44 0.80
CA LEU A 437 26.78 34.44 -0.37
C LEU A 437 27.48 33.89 -1.62
N ALA A 438 28.76 34.22 -1.82
CA ALA A 438 29.58 33.67 -2.89
C ALA A 438 29.77 32.14 -2.75
N ASP A 439 30.23 31.69 -1.58
CA ASP A 439 30.44 30.26 -1.26
C ASP A 439 29.15 29.46 -1.41
N TYR A 440 28.04 29.99 -0.90
CA TYR A 440 26.70 29.40 -1.08
C TYR A 440 26.32 29.29 -2.55
N SER A 441 26.57 30.32 -3.37
CA SER A 441 26.21 30.31 -4.80
C SER A 441 26.96 29.21 -5.56
N VAL A 442 28.27 29.07 -5.30
CA VAL A 442 29.12 28.03 -5.91
C VAL A 442 28.67 26.63 -5.49
N GLU A 443 28.58 26.37 -4.18
CA GLU A 443 28.21 25.03 -3.67
C GLU A 443 26.76 24.65 -4.01
N LYS A 444 25.82 25.61 -4.04
CA LYS A 444 24.44 25.37 -4.47
C LYS A 444 24.35 25.01 -5.94
N THR A 445 25.13 25.66 -6.80
CA THR A 445 25.18 25.35 -8.24
C THR A 445 25.76 23.96 -8.46
N LYS A 446 26.90 23.66 -7.83
CA LYS A 446 27.56 22.35 -7.82
C LYS A 446 26.63 21.23 -7.33
N LEU A 447 25.93 21.43 -6.22
CA LEU A 447 24.96 20.47 -5.69
C LEU A 447 23.77 20.27 -6.63
N LYS A 448 23.20 21.35 -7.20
CA LYS A 448 22.11 21.25 -8.18
C LYS A 448 22.48 20.41 -9.39
N SER A 449 23.58 20.72 -10.08
CA SER A 449 24.01 19.93 -11.24
C SER A 449 24.36 18.48 -10.87
N ALA A 450 24.87 18.25 -9.66
CA ALA A 450 25.14 16.91 -9.13
C ALA A 450 23.87 16.13 -8.72
N ILE A 451 22.75 16.81 -8.45
CA ILE A 451 21.41 16.24 -8.24
C ILE A 451 20.74 15.96 -9.59
N GLU A 452 20.78 16.93 -10.51
CA GLU A 452 20.20 16.84 -11.87
C GLU A 452 20.80 15.67 -12.65
N GLY A 453 22.14 15.54 -12.69
CA GLY A 453 22.81 14.45 -13.39
C GLY A 453 22.51 13.05 -12.82
N VAL A 454 22.40 12.91 -11.49
CA VAL A 454 22.01 11.63 -10.86
C VAL A 454 20.51 11.34 -11.04
N SER A 455 19.66 12.37 -11.04
CA SER A 455 18.23 12.24 -11.28
C SER A 455 17.93 11.79 -12.72
N GLY A 456 18.59 12.39 -13.72
CA GLY A 456 18.49 11.96 -15.12
C GLY A 456 19.02 10.55 -15.34
N SER A 457 20.11 10.16 -14.65
CA SER A 457 20.62 8.79 -14.66
C SER A 457 19.64 7.79 -14.02
N ARG A 458 19.03 8.14 -12.89
CA ARG A 458 17.97 7.34 -12.23
C ARG A 458 16.76 7.16 -13.14
N GLU A 459 16.33 8.22 -13.80
CA GLU A 459 15.14 8.20 -14.66
C GLU A 459 15.38 7.37 -15.92
N LYS A 460 16.53 7.52 -16.59
CA LYS A 460 16.92 6.64 -17.69
C LYS A 460 17.02 5.17 -17.25
N ALA A 461 17.53 4.89 -16.05
CA ALA A 461 17.58 3.54 -15.51
C ALA A 461 16.17 2.96 -15.24
N ARG A 462 15.20 3.78 -14.78
CA ARG A 462 13.79 3.37 -14.63
C ARG A 462 13.12 3.07 -15.98
N GLN A 463 13.35 3.92 -16.98
CA GLN A 463 12.84 3.71 -18.33
C GLN A 463 13.38 2.41 -18.94
N ASN A 464 14.65 2.11 -18.72
CA ASN A 464 15.24 0.82 -19.11
C ASN A 464 14.61 -0.37 -18.35
N VAL A 465 14.38 -0.29 -17.02
CA VAL A 465 13.68 -1.36 -16.28
C VAL A 465 12.28 -1.62 -16.84
N ALA A 466 11.54 -0.57 -17.18
CA ALA A 466 10.20 -0.68 -17.76
C ALA A 466 10.23 -1.29 -19.17
N ALA A 467 11.15 -0.88 -20.03
CA ALA A 467 11.33 -1.46 -21.37
C ALA A 467 11.70 -2.95 -21.28
N THR A 468 12.71 -3.31 -20.49
CA THR A 468 13.13 -4.71 -20.34
C THR A 468 12.05 -5.58 -19.68
N GLN A 469 11.17 -5.01 -18.84
CA GLN A 469 10.00 -5.74 -18.33
C GLN A 469 9.01 -6.08 -19.45
N ILE A 470 8.75 -5.16 -20.38
CA ILE A 470 7.87 -5.41 -21.54
C ILE A 470 8.47 -6.49 -22.45
N ASP A 471 9.79 -6.44 -22.70
CA ASP A 471 10.50 -7.47 -23.48
C ASP A 471 10.40 -8.86 -22.82
N ILE A 472 10.54 -8.91 -21.49
CA ILE A 472 10.36 -10.13 -20.66
C ILE A 472 8.92 -10.65 -20.75
N ASP A 473 7.92 -9.79 -20.52
CA ASP A 473 6.50 -10.15 -20.51
C ASP A 473 6.02 -10.68 -21.88
N GLN A 474 6.56 -10.13 -22.98
CA GLN A 474 6.28 -10.62 -24.33
C GLN A 474 6.85 -12.03 -24.54
N ILE A 475 8.15 -12.23 -24.31
CA ILE A 475 8.80 -13.54 -24.51
C ILE A 475 8.15 -14.60 -23.63
N GLU A 476 7.82 -14.25 -22.38
CA GLU A 476 7.13 -15.17 -21.49
C GLU A 476 5.70 -15.51 -21.95
N THR A 477 4.97 -14.55 -22.52
CA THR A 477 3.66 -14.80 -23.15
C THR A 477 3.75 -15.67 -24.40
N GLU A 478 4.83 -15.57 -25.18
CA GLU A 478 5.11 -16.45 -26.33
C GLU A 478 5.51 -17.88 -25.90
N LEU A 479 6.15 -18.03 -24.73
CA LEU A 479 6.67 -19.31 -24.24
C LEU A 479 5.69 -20.15 -23.41
N THR A 480 4.60 -19.57 -22.91
CA THR A 480 3.65 -20.28 -22.06
C THR A 480 2.50 -20.91 -22.83
N SER A 481 2.03 -22.05 -22.33
CA SER A 481 0.79 -22.64 -22.81
C SER A 481 0.06 -23.39 -21.71
N VAL A 482 -1.26 -23.41 -21.82
CA VAL A 482 -2.19 -24.15 -20.95
C VAL A 482 -2.26 -25.63 -21.37
N LYS A 483 -1.99 -25.95 -22.65
CA LYS A 483 -2.10 -27.30 -23.23
C LYS A 483 -1.13 -28.35 -22.64
N PRO A 484 0.16 -28.07 -22.36
CA PRO A 484 1.06 -29.03 -21.74
C PRO A 484 0.55 -29.53 -20.39
N THR A 485 -0.03 -28.65 -19.57
CA THR A 485 -0.64 -29.00 -18.29
C THR A 485 -1.85 -29.91 -18.44
N VAL A 486 -2.76 -29.63 -19.39
CA VAL A 486 -3.91 -30.52 -19.70
C VAL A 486 -3.41 -31.91 -20.06
N ILE A 487 -2.42 -31.99 -20.95
CA ILE A 487 -1.84 -33.27 -21.41
C ILE A 487 -1.17 -34.02 -20.24
N ALA A 488 -0.47 -33.32 -19.35
CA ALA A 488 0.18 -33.92 -18.20
C ALA A 488 -0.83 -34.48 -17.17
N ILE A 489 -1.83 -33.69 -16.76
CA ILE A 489 -2.86 -34.11 -15.81
C ILE A 489 -3.69 -35.26 -16.40
N ASN A 490 -4.12 -35.17 -17.66
CA ASN A 490 -4.86 -36.25 -18.33
C ASN A 490 -4.03 -37.54 -18.48
N LYS A 491 -2.72 -37.44 -18.67
CA LYS A 491 -1.81 -38.60 -18.68
C LYS A 491 -1.74 -39.26 -17.29
N ILE A 492 -1.67 -38.47 -16.22
CA ILE A 492 -1.69 -38.97 -14.83
C ILE A 492 -3.03 -39.68 -14.56
N LEU A 493 -4.17 -39.00 -14.78
CA LEU A 493 -5.51 -39.56 -14.60
C LEU A 493 -5.67 -40.90 -15.34
N LYS A 494 -5.36 -40.93 -16.64
CA LYS A 494 -5.50 -42.12 -17.49
C LYS A 494 -4.59 -43.29 -17.06
N ASN A 495 -3.35 -42.99 -16.65
CA ASN A 495 -2.40 -44.00 -16.20
C ASN A 495 -2.85 -44.66 -14.89
N PHE A 496 -3.50 -43.90 -14.00
CA PHE A 496 -3.95 -44.36 -12.70
C PHE A 496 -5.45 -44.69 -12.63
N GLY A 497 -6.02 -45.14 -13.74
CA GLY A 497 -7.38 -45.72 -13.79
C GLY A 497 -8.54 -44.72 -13.91
N PHE A 498 -8.31 -43.43 -13.67
CA PHE A 498 -9.32 -42.37 -13.85
C PHE A 498 -9.63 -42.17 -15.34
N ARG A 499 -10.60 -42.94 -15.83
CA ARG A 499 -11.11 -42.92 -17.22
C ARG A 499 -12.55 -42.37 -17.30
N SER A 500 -13.15 -42.06 -16.16
CA SER A 500 -14.51 -41.55 -16.00
C SER A 500 -14.64 -40.06 -16.33
N PHE A 501 -13.53 -39.31 -16.33
CA PHE A 501 -13.46 -37.89 -16.68
C PHE A 501 -12.05 -37.50 -17.18
N SER A 502 -11.93 -36.34 -17.81
CA SER A 502 -10.64 -35.68 -18.12
C SER A 502 -10.79 -34.15 -18.15
N LEU A 503 -9.68 -33.42 -18.09
CA LEU A 503 -9.66 -32.00 -18.48
C LEU A 503 -9.84 -31.87 -20.00
N ASP A 504 -10.60 -30.88 -20.45
CA ASP A 504 -10.93 -30.65 -21.86
C ASP A 504 -9.71 -30.15 -22.67
N PRO A 505 -9.17 -30.93 -23.65
CA PRO A 505 -8.05 -30.49 -24.49
C PRO A 505 -8.41 -29.43 -25.54
N ALA A 506 -9.70 -29.21 -25.78
CA ALA A 506 -10.25 -28.27 -26.76
C ALA A 506 -10.84 -27.01 -26.10
N CYS A 507 -10.62 -26.80 -24.79
CA CYS A 507 -11.09 -25.60 -24.09
C CYS A 507 -10.52 -24.32 -24.74
N VAL A 508 -11.39 -23.36 -25.07
CA VAL A 508 -11.02 -22.10 -25.76
C VAL A 508 -11.00 -20.97 -24.74
N GLY A 509 -9.88 -20.83 -24.03
CA GLY A 509 -9.66 -19.77 -23.06
C GLY A 509 -8.55 -20.09 -22.05
N ASN A 510 -8.43 -19.23 -21.04
CA ASN A 510 -7.46 -19.36 -19.95
C ASN A 510 -8.06 -20.15 -18.77
N SER A 511 -8.79 -21.23 -19.06
CA SER A 511 -9.52 -22.05 -18.07
C SER A 511 -9.58 -23.52 -18.49
N TYR A 512 -9.83 -24.40 -17.51
CA TYR A 512 -10.10 -25.82 -17.74
C TYR A 512 -11.54 -26.18 -17.38
N ARG A 513 -12.21 -26.82 -18.34
CA ARG A 513 -13.45 -27.58 -18.11
C ARG A 513 -13.12 -29.05 -17.83
N LEU A 514 -13.89 -29.67 -16.93
CA LEU A 514 -13.84 -31.11 -16.66
C LEU A 514 -14.95 -31.79 -17.45
N ILE A 515 -14.60 -32.77 -18.28
CA ILE A 515 -15.54 -33.45 -19.19
C ILE A 515 -15.62 -34.96 -18.92
N ARG A 516 -16.81 -35.52 -19.12
CA ARG A 516 -17.08 -36.96 -19.21
C ARG A 516 -16.70 -37.48 -20.61
N SER A 517 -16.68 -38.80 -20.78
CA SER A 517 -16.36 -39.46 -22.06
C SER A 517 -17.35 -39.18 -23.20
N ASP A 518 -18.53 -38.63 -22.89
CA ASP A 518 -19.55 -38.16 -23.84
C ASP A 518 -19.52 -36.64 -24.07
N GLY A 519 -18.51 -35.95 -23.52
CA GLY A 519 -18.33 -34.49 -23.65
C GLY A 519 -19.17 -33.63 -22.70
N LYS A 520 -20.02 -34.22 -21.85
CA LYS A 520 -20.76 -33.45 -20.82
C LYS A 520 -19.84 -32.99 -19.70
N ASP A 521 -20.22 -31.92 -18.99
CA ASP A 521 -19.51 -31.47 -17.79
C ASP A 521 -19.51 -32.56 -16.70
N ALA A 522 -18.34 -32.89 -16.16
CA ALA A 522 -18.16 -33.87 -15.11
C ALA A 522 -18.27 -33.27 -13.69
N LYS A 523 -18.02 -31.96 -13.52
CA LYS A 523 -17.69 -31.27 -12.26
C LYS A 523 -18.65 -31.55 -11.10
N GLN A 524 -19.96 -31.43 -11.33
CA GLN A 524 -20.99 -31.69 -10.31
C GLN A 524 -21.21 -33.18 -10.03
N THR A 525 -20.67 -34.07 -10.85
CA THR A 525 -20.87 -35.53 -10.78
C THR A 525 -19.65 -36.31 -10.32
N LEU A 526 -18.55 -35.62 -9.97
CA LEU A 526 -17.37 -36.24 -9.36
C LEU A 526 -17.64 -36.57 -7.89
N SER A 527 -17.10 -37.70 -7.43
CA SER A 527 -17.00 -38.03 -6.00
C SER A 527 -16.03 -37.10 -5.28
N GLU A 528 -16.13 -37.00 -3.94
CA GLU A 528 -15.19 -36.19 -3.14
C GLU A 528 -13.73 -36.63 -3.32
N GLY A 529 -13.48 -37.93 -3.53
CA GLY A 529 -12.15 -38.44 -3.83
C GLY A 529 -11.63 -38.02 -5.21
N GLU A 530 -12.47 -38.10 -6.25
CA GLU A 530 -12.12 -37.59 -7.60
C GLU A 530 -11.86 -36.07 -7.57
N LYS A 531 -12.69 -35.29 -6.85
CA LYS A 531 -12.51 -33.82 -6.66
C LYS A 531 -11.20 -33.51 -5.97
N SER A 532 -10.91 -34.15 -4.84
CA SER A 532 -9.66 -33.96 -4.09
C SER A 532 -8.45 -34.33 -4.95
N PHE A 533 -8.46 -35.49 -5.60
CA PHE A 533 -7.34 -35.92 -6.42
C PHE A 533 -7.08 -34.99 -7.62
N VAL A 534 -8.11 -34.61 -8.40
CA VAL A 534 -7.89 -33.71 -9.54
C VAL A 534 -7.48 -32.30 -9.10
N THR A 535 -7.97 -31.83 -7.95
CA THR A 535 -7.55 -30.53 -7.39
C THR A 535 -6.12 -30.57 -6.85
N PHE A 536 -5.69 -31.71 -6.31
CA PHE A 536 -4.28 -31.93 -5.94
C PHE A 536 -3.37 -31.94 -7.17
N LEU A 537 -3.75 -32.61 -8.26
CA LEU A 537 -2.98 -32.58 -9.52
C LEU A 537 -2.90 -31.16 -10.11
N TYR A 538 -4.00 -30.41 -10.05
CA TYR A 538 -4.03 -28.99 -10.43
C TYR A 538 -3.07 -28.15 -9.56
N PHE A 539 -3.12 -28.29 -8.22
CA PHE A 539 -2.19 -27.61 -7.31
C PHE A 539 -0.73 -27.97 -7.59
N TYR A 540 -0.43 -29.25 -7.78
CA TYR A 540 0.92 -29.75 -8.09
C TYR A 540 1.49 -29.15 -9.39
N HIS A 541 0.68 -29.03 -10.43
CA HIS A 541 1.09 -28.34 -11.66
C HIS A 541 1.18 -26.82 -11.48
N LEU A 542 0.30 -26.21 -10.68
CA LEU A 542 0.34 -24.79 -10.34
C LEU A 542 1.61 -24.41 -9.56
N LEU A 543 2.15 -25.29 -8.70
CA LEU A 543 3.46 -25.08 -8.07
C LEU A 543 4.59 -24.92 -9.11
N ARG A 544 4.49 -25.64 -10.23
CA ARG A 544 5.44 -25.69 -11.35
C ARG A 544 5.12 -24.72 -12.50
N GLY A 545 4.22 -23.74 -12.29
CA GLY A 545 3.82 -22.76 -13.30
C GLY A 545 3.24 -21.47 -12.70
N SER A 546 2.44 -20.76 -13.50
CA SER A 546 1.69 -19.56 -13.10
C SER A 546 0.22 -19.62 -13.57
N ILE A 547 -0.62 -18.78 -12.98
CA ILE A 547 -1.96 -18.43 -13.50
C ILE A 547 -1.93 -17.25 -14.49
N THR A 548 -0.76 -16.62 -14.68
CA THR A 548 -0.52 -15.52 -15.63
C THR A 548 0.14 -16.02 -16.90
N THR A 549 -0.12 -15.36 -18.04
CA THR A 549 0.56 -15.62 -19.32
C THR A 549 2.07 -15.39 -19.25
N SER A 550 2.57 -14.62 -18.28
CA SER A 550 4.01 -14.48 -18.05
C SER A 550 4.67 -15.72 -17.44
N GLY A 551 3.94 -16.75 -16.97
CA GLY A 551 4.54 -18.01 -16.52
C GLY A 551 5.47 -17.92 -15.30
N ILE A 552 5.68 -16.73 -14.73
CA ILE A 552 6.71 -16.44 -13.71
C ILE A 552 6.50 -17.29 -12.46
N THR A 553 7.34 -18.30 -12.28
CA THR A 553 7.46 -19.01 -11.01
C THR A 553 8.29 -18.19 -10.03
N SER A 554 7.64 -17.31 -9.27
CA SER A 554 8.23 -16.63 -8.12
C SER A 554 8.65 -17.61 -7.01
N ASP A 555 9.68 -17.23 -6.24
CA ASP A 555 10.12 -17.94 -5.04
C ASP A 555 8.97 -18.09 -4.03
N ARG A 556 8.74 -19.32 -3.54
CA ARG A 556 7.53 -19.68 -2.79
C ARG A 556 7.73 -20.73 -1.70
N ILE A 557 6.82 -20.71 -0.72
CA ILE A 557 6.62 -21.76 0.29
C ILE A 557 5.42 -22.62 -0.11
N VAL A 558 5.49 -23.91 0.16
CA VAL A 558 4.42 -24.89 -0.10
C VAL A 558 3.86 -25.42 1.23
N VAL A 559 2.54 -25.47 1.37
CA VAL A 559 1.88 -26.17 2.47
C VAL A 559 0.88 -27.16 1.91
N ILE A 560 0.88 -28.38 2.44
CA ILE A 560 0.00 -29.47 2.01
C ILE A 560 -0.65 -30.07 3.26
N ASP A 561 -1.96 -29.84 3.42
CA ASP A 561 -2.73 -30.16 4.62
C ASP A 561 -3.80 -31.22 4.31
N ASP A 562 -3.59 -32.43 4.85
CA ASP A 562 -4.40 -33.64 4.67
C ASP A 562 -4.79 -33.97 3.20
N PRO A 563 -3.80 -34.12 2.28
CA PRO A 563 -4.02 -34.28 0.84
C PRO A 563 -4.62 -35.62 0.41
N VAL A 564 -4.78 -36.57 1.35
CA VAL A 564 -5.34 -37.91 1.12
C VAL A 564 -6.61 -38.17 1.94
N SER A 565 -7.29 -37.10 2.37
CA SER A 565 -8.59 -37.20 3.02
C SER A 565 -9.61 -37.84 2.06
N SER A 566 -10.25 -38.92 2.52
CA SER A 566 -11.22 -39.72 1.75
C SER A 566 -10.71 -40.29 0.40
N LEU A 567 -9.43 -40.63 0.31
CA LEU A 567 -8.83 -41.29 -0.86
C LEU A 567 -8.49 -42.77 -0.62
N ASP A 568 -8.63 -43.59 -1.65
CA ASP A 568 -8.26 -45.01 -1.66
C ASP A 568 -6.74 -45.25 -1.57
N SER A 569 -6.36 -46.49 -1.21
CA SER A 569 -4.95 -46.92 -1.03
C SER A 569 -4.04 -46.55 -2.20
N ASP A 570 -4.53 -46.71 -3.41
CA ASP A 570 -3.73 -46.60 -4.62
C ASP A 570 -3.44 -45.12 -4.94
N VAL A 571 -4.38 -44.24 -4.59
CA VAL A 571 -4.25 -42.78 -4.75
C VAL A 571 -3.28 -42.20 -3.74
N LEU A 572 -3.25 -42.75 -2.52
CA LEU A 572 -2.28 -42.38 -1.48
C LEU A 572 -0.83 -42.54 -1.95
N PHE A 573 -0.49 -43.62 -2.66
CA PHE A 573 0.85 -43.81 -3.22
C PHE A 573 1.18 -42.77 -4.29
N ILE A 574 0.24 -42.44 -5.19
CA ILE A 574 0.46 -41.44 -6.24
C ILE A 574 0.72 -40.06 -5.64
N VAL A 575 -0.16 -39.61 -4.73
CA VAL A 575 0.00 -38.33 -4.01
C VAL A 575 1.34 -38.30 -3.26
N SER A 576 1.73 -39.41 -2.63
CA SER A 576 3.02 -39.50 -1.94
C SER A 576 4.22 -39.40 -2.89
N SER A 577 4.18 -40.05 -4.06
CA SER A 577 5.24 -39.97 -5.07
C SER A 577 5.40 -38.54 -5.61
N LEU A 578 4.30 -37.87 -5.93
CA LEU A 578 4.32 -36.50 -6.45
C LEU A 578 4.87 -35.51 -5.40
N ILE A 579 4.52 -35.66 -4.12
CA ILE A 579 5.09 -34.81 -3.05
C ILE A 579 6.58 -35.13 -2.80
N LYS A 580 7.03 -36.39 -3.00
CA LYS A 580 8.46 -36.74 -2.96
C LYS A 580 9.26 -36.08 -4.10
N GLU A 581 8.66 -35.83 -5.27
CA GLU A 581 9.28 -34.98 -6.31
C GLU A 581 9.46 -33.52 -5.82
N LEU A 582 8.45 -32.94 -5.15
CA LEU A 582 8.56 -31.60 -4.57
C LEU A 582 9.67 -31.51 -3.51
N PHE A 583 9.91 -32.57 -2.74
CA PHE A 583 11.05 -32.64 -1.81
C PHE A 583 12.40 -32.61 -2.56
N ALA A 584 12.50 -33.31 -3.69
CA ALA A 584 13.70 -33.28 -4.53
C ALA A 584 13.92 -31.89 -5.17
N GLU A 585 12.85 -31.16 -5.50
CA GLU A 585 12.93 -29.78 -5.96
C GLU A 585 13.37 -28.81 -4.87
N VAL A 586 12.82 -28.88 -3.66
CA VAL A 586 13.25 -28.03 -2.52
C VAL A 586 14.73 -28.25 -2.20
N ARG A 587 15.24 -29.47 -2.43
CA ARG A 587 16.66 -29.83 -2.27
C ARG A 587 17.57 -29.34 -3.42
N LYS A 588 17.02 -28.88 -4.54
CA LYS A 588 17.78 -28.48 -5.74
C LYS A 588 18.19 -27.01 -5.69
N LYS A 589 19.50 -26.75 -5.80
CA LYS A 589 20.03 -25.37 -5.93
C LYS A 589 19.39 -24.66 -7.13
N GLY A 590 18.88 -23.45 -6.90
CA GLY A 590 18.18 -22.66 -7.92
C GLY A 590 16.67 -22.94 -8.04
N SER A 591 16.10 -23.85 -7.24
CA SER A 591 14.65 -24.05 -7.19
C SER A 591 13.90 -22.84 -6.63
N HIS A 592 12.69 -22.61 -7.12
CA HIS A 592 11.76 -21.59 -6.59
C HIS A 592 11.01 -22.08 -5.34
N LEU A 593 10.86 -23.40 -5.15
CA LEU A 593 10.31 -23.97 -3.92
C LEU A 593 11.38 -23.90 -2.82
N LYS A 594 11.20 -23.05 -1.80
CA LYS A 594 12.20 -22.87 -0.73
C LYS A 594 11.95 -23.71 0.51
N GLN A 595 10.68 -23.98 0.79
CA GLN A 595 10.24 -24.65 2.00
C GLN A 595 8.92 -25.37 1.74
N ILE A 596 8.74 -26.54 2.35
CA ILE A 596 7.52 -27.33 2.30
C ILE A 596 7.08 -27.79 3.69
N PHE A 597 5.78 -27.71 3.93
CA PHE A 597 5.10 -28.16 5.15
C PHE A 597 4.08 -29.23 4.74
N VAL A 598 4.16 -30.43 5.32
CA VAL A 598 3.20 -31.51 5.10
C VAL A 598 2.53 -31.84 6.43
N LEU A 599 1.21 -31.62 6.49
CA LEU A 599 0.39 -31.84 7.68
C LEU A 599 -0.59 -32.98 7.42
N THR A 600 -0.72 -33.95 8.32
CA THR A 600 -1.69 -35.04 8.15
C THR A 600 -2.19 -35.70 9.44
N HIS A 601 -3.36 -36.34 9.37
CA HIS A 601 -3.83 -37.34 10.33
C HIS A 601 -3.67 -38.79 9.85
N ASN A 602 -3.39 -39.03 8.56
CA ASN A 602 -3.35 -40.36 7.99
C ASN A 602 -1.98 -41.03 8.26
N VAL A 603 -1.98 -42.04 9.13
CA VAL A 603 -0.77 -42.76 9.57
C VAL A 603 -0.04 -43.49 8.43
N HIS A 604 -0.77 -43.99 7.43
CA HIS A 604 -0.19 -44.69 6.28
C HIS A 604 0.49 -43.70 5.34
N PHE A 605 -0.17 -42.58 5.05
CA PHE A 605 0.40 -41.50 4.26
C PHE A 605 1.59 -40.85 4.96
N HIS A 606 1.52 -40.60 6.27
CA HIS A 606 2.65 -40.11 7.05
C HIS A 606 3.84 -41.08 6.96
N LYS A 607 3.62 -42.39 7.15
CA LYS A 607 4.68 -43.40 7.02
C LYS A 607 5.30 -43.41 5.62
N GLU A 608 4.48 -43.38 4.58
CA GLU A 608 4.94 -43.40 3.19
C GLU A 608 5.70 -42.11 2.83
N ILE A 609 5.13 -40.93 3.09
CA ILE A 609 5.75 -39.65 2.73
C ILE A 609 7.05 -39.39 3.50
N THR A 610 7.15 -39.89 4.74
CA THR A 610 8.36 -39.78 5.54
C THR A 610 9.38 -40.89 5.28
N TYR A 611 9.10 -41.91 4.46
CA TYR A 611 10.09 -42.96 4.16
C TYR A 611 11.21 -42.43 3.22
N ASP A 612 12.45 -42.42 3.75
CA ASP A 612 13.68 -42.06 3.04
C ASP A 612 14.81 -43.01 3.48
N GLN A 613 15.45 -43.71 2.53
CA GLN A 613 16.48 -44.71 2.81
C GLN A 613 17.77 -44.14 3.43
N ARG A 614 17.95 -42.82 3.38
CA ARG A 614 19.14 -42.13 3.90
C ARG A 614 19.01 -41.77 5.39
N ARG A 615 17.84 -41.94 6.00
CA ARG A 615 17.58 -41.53 7.39
C ARG A 615 18.10 -42.58 8.39
N PRO A 616 18.90 -42.20 9.41
CA PRO A 616 19.24 -43.08 10.53
C PRO A 616 17.99 -43.47 11.34
N ALA A 617 18.04 -44.62 12.04
CA ALA A 617 16.89 -45.16 12.77
C ALA A 617 16.28 -44.18 13.80
N ASP A 618 17.14 -43.44 14.52
CA ASP A 618 16.74 -42.58 15.64
C ASP A 618 17.08 -41.08 15.43
N ALA A 619 17.25 -40.63 14.18
CA ALA A 619 17.52 -39.22 13.86
C ALA A 619 16.79 -38.74 12.59
N SER A 620 16.53 -37.44 12.49
CA SER A 620 16.10 -36.78 11.25
C SER A 620 17.28 -36.51 10.30
N LEU A 621 16.98 -36.29 9.02
CA LEU A 621 17.89 -35.62 8.09
C LEU A 621 18.09 -34.15 8.52
N SER A 622 19.18 -33.52 8.06
CA SER A 622 19.52 -32.13 8.44
C SER A 622 18.63 -31.06 7.81
N ASP A 623 17.82 -31.44 6.82
CA ASP A 623 16.90 -30.59 6.06
C ASP A 623 15.42 -30.79 6.40
N GLU A 624 15.10 -31.60 7.42
CA GLU A 624 13.72 -31.92 7.81
C GLU A 624 13.42 -31.73 9.32
N THR A 625 12.14 -31.68 9.70
CA THR A 625 11.66 -31.67 11.09
C THR A 625 10.42 -32.54 11.29
N PHE A 626 10.22 -33.03 12.53
CA PHE A 626 9.01 -33.76 12.93
C PHE A 626 8.30 -33.08 14.10
N TRP A 627 6.99 -32.93 13.96
CA TRP A 627 6.12 -32.32 14.95
C TRP A 627 4.87 -33.17 15.17
N ILE A 628 4.41 -33.28 16.42
CA ILE A 628 3.06 -33.78 16.73
C ILE A 628 2.20 -32.60 17.19
N VAL A 629 1.05 -32.42 16.54
CA VAL A 629 -0.02 -31.51 16.98
C VAL A 629 -1.04 -32.32 17.77
N ARG A 630 -1.20 -32.00 19.06
CA ARG A 630 -2.20 -32.61 19.95
C ARG A 630 -3.23 -31.58 20.39
N LYS A 631 -4.34 -32.06 20.93
CA LYS A 631 -5.35 -31.25 21.61
C LYS A 631 -5.83 -32.00 22.87
N PRO A 632 -5.07 -31.96 23.99
CA PRO A 632 -5.37 -32.76 25.17
C PRO A 632 -6.60 -32.30 25.97
N ALA A 633 -7.07 -31.06 25.75
CA ALA A 633 -8.26 -30.49 26.36
C ALA A 633 -8.88 -29.46 25.39
N ASP A 634 -9.27 -28.27 25.86
CA ASP A 634 -9.84 -27.21 25.02
C ASP A 634 -8.84 -26.60 24.02
N TYR A 635 -7.53 -26.70 24.32
CA TYR A 635 -6.46 -26.07 23.54
C TYR A 635 -5.50 -27.06 22.88
N SER A 636 -4.94 -26.65 21.74
CA SER A 636 -3.91 -27.34 20.98
C SER A 636 -2.52 -27.13 21.56
N THR A 637 -1.66 -28.14 21.44
CA THR A 637 -0.22 -28.10 21.78
C THR A 637 0.62 -28.71 20.66
N ILE A 638 1.87 -28.25 20.51
CA ILE A 638 2.79 -28.73 19.46
C ILE A 638 4.09 -29.24 20.08
N GLU A 639 4.40 -30.50 19.82
CA GLU A 639 5.58 -31.20 20.35
C GLU A 639 6.61 -31.45 19.24
N PHE A 640 7.87 -31.08 19.47
CA PHE A 640 9.00 -31.36 18.57
C PHE A 640 9.57 -32.76 18.79
N HIS A 641 9.96 -33.44 17.71
CA HIS A 641 10.68 -34.71 17.76
C HIS A 641 11.94 -34.68 16.89
N THR A 642 13.05 -35.19 17.45
CA THR A 642 14.36 -35.30 16.78
C THR A 642 14.43 -36.39 15.71
N SER A 643 13.45 -37.29 15.68
CA SER A 643 13.28 -38.37 14.71
C SER A 643 11.78 -38.58 14.48
N ASN A 644 11.41 -39.39 13.49
CA ASN A 644 10.00 -39.62 13.16
C ASN A 644 9.29 -40.39 14.29
N PRO A 645 8.32 -39.79 15.02
CA PRO A 645 7.73 -40.43 16.20
C PRO A 645 6.67 -41.48 15.83
N ILE A 646 6.25 -41.55 14.55
CA ILE A 646 5.16 -42.40 14.09
C ILE A 646 5.66 -43.82 13.83
N ARG A 647 5.63 -44.63 14.89
CA ARG A 647 6.03 -46.05 14.90
C ARG A 647 4.84 -46.95 14.55
N THR A 648 5.10 -48.06 13.86
CA THR A 648 4.10 -49.10 13.60
C THR A 648 3.67 -49.80 14.89
N SER A 649 2.47 -50.38 14.92
CA SER A 649 1.97 -51.14 16.08
C SER A 649 2.93 -52.24 16.53
N TYR A 650 3.67 -52.85 15.60
CA TYR A 650 4.72 -53.84 15.92
C TYR A 650 5.93 -53.19 16.62
N GLN A 651 6.45 -52.07 16.10
CA GLN A 651 7.52 -51.31 16.76
C GLN A 651 7.12 -50.77 18.14
N LEU A 652 5.83 -50.49 18.38
CA LEU A 652 5.33 -50.11 19.70
C LEU A 652 5.38 -51.25 20.72
N LEU A 653 5.16 -52.51 20.31
CA LEU A 653 5.32 -53.67 21.20
C LEU A 653 6.79 -53.82 21.65
N TRP A 654 7.73 -53.69 20.72
CA TRP A 654 9.16 -53.71 21.07
C TRP A 654 9.59 -52.49 21.90
N ALA A 655 8.93 -51.33 21.73
CA ALA A 655 9.15 -50.17 22.60
C ALA A 655 8.58 -50.37 24.02
N GLU A 656 7.53 -51.18 24.19
CA GLU A 656 7.01 -51.59 25.50
C GLU A 656 7.99 -52.53 26.22
N LEU A 657 8.56 -53.49 25.49
CA LEU A 657 9.56 -54.45 25.98
C LEU A 657 10.86 -53.78 26.48
N LYS A 658 11.21 -52.60 25.94
CA LYS A 658 12.40 -51.81 26.27
C LYS A 658 12.28 -50.96 27.55
N LYS A 659 11.08 -50.80 28.12
CA LYS A 659 10.90 -49.94 29.30
C LYS A 659 11.59 -50.54 30.52
N PHE A 660 12.23 -49.70 31.33
CA PHE A 660 12.78 -50.10 32.63
C PHE A 660 12.15 -49.27 33.76
N PRO A 661 11.63 -49.89 34.84
CA PRO A 661 11.39 -51.33 34.99
C PRO A 661 10.39 -51.86 33.94
N VAL A 662 10.50 -53.14 33.60
CA VAL A 662 9.64 -53.75 32.57
C VAL A 662 8.21 -53.86 33.10
N PRO A 663 7.16 -53.41 32.36
CA PRO A 663 5.81 -53.36 32.91
C PRO A 663 5.18 -54.77 32.95
N ALA A 664 5.31 -55.46 34.09
CA ALA A 664 4.84 -56.83 34.27
C ALA A 664 3.37 -57.06 33.86
N LEU A 665 2.51 -56.05 34.04
CA LEU A 665 1.09 -56.05 33.67
C LEU A 665 0.84 -56.06 32.15
N THR A 666 1.74 -55.53 31.32
CA THR A 666 1.59 -55.53 29.84
C THR A 666 2.49 -56.55 29.15
N LEU A 667 3.42 -57.17 29.88
CA LEU A 667 4.46 -58.04 29.34
C LEU A 667 3.91 -59.28 28.63
N GLN A 668 2.91 -59.96 29.20
CA GLN A 668 2.25 -61.14 28.61
C GLN A 668 1.76 -60.87 27.18
N ASN A 669 0.86 -59.90 27.04
CA ASN A 669 0.23 -59.53 25.77
C ASN A 669 1.24 -58.91 24.80
N THR A 670 2.28 -58.24 25.31
CA THR A 670 3.38 -57.70 24.51
C THR A 670 4.19 -58.83 23.86
N MET A 671 4.68 -59.78 24.66
CA MET A 671 5.45 -60.92 24.18
C MET A 671 4.64 -61.79 23.21
N ARG A 672 3.38 -62.12 23.54
CA ARG A 672 2.49 -62.88 22.64
C ARG A 672 2.38 -62.21 21.27
N ARG A 673 2.01 -60.93 21.25
CA ARG A 673 1.78 -60.20 19.99
C ARG A 673 3.05 -60.00 19.17
N ILE A 674 4.24 -59.99 19.79
CA ILE A 674 5.52 -60.01 19.07
C ILE A 674 5.74 -61.38 18.40
N LEU A 675 5.58 -62.49 19.15
CA LEU A 675 5.78 -63.84 18.64
C LEU A 675 4.76 -64.21 17.56
N GLU A 676 3.47 -63.92 17.78
CA GLU A 676 2.40 -64.10 16.80
C GLU A 676 2.68 -63.30 15.53
N ASN A 677 2.97 -61.99 15.64
CA ASN A 677 3.16 -61.16 14.46
C ASN A 677 4.43 -61.52 13.68
N TYR A 678 5.50 -61.96 14.35
CA TYR A 678 6.73 -62.37 13.67
C TYR A 678 6.64 -63.79 13.11
N PHE A 679 6.50 -64.80 13.98
CA PHE A 679 6.58 -66.20 13.55
C PHE A 679 5.30 -66.64 12.83
N LYS A 680 4.11 -66.32 13.35
CA LYS A 680 2.84 -66.85 12.83
C LYS A 680 2.27 -66.05 11.65
N ILE A 681 2.23 -64.72 11.73
CA ILE A 681 1.66 -63.86 10.68
C ILE A 681 2.65 -63.63 9.53
N LEU A 682 3.92 -63.32 9.82
CA LEU A 682 4.92 -63.03 8.79
C LEU A 682 5.72 -64.29 8.37
N GLY A 683 6.03 -65.19 9.31
CA GLY A 683 6.81 -66.41 9.05
C GLY A 683 6.00 -67.66 8.72
N GLY A 684 4.67 -67.67 8.93
CA GLY A 684 3.82 -68.86 8.75
C GLY A 684 4.05 -70.01 9.75
N VAL A 685 4.87 -69.81 10.79
CA VAL A 685 5.20 -70.80 11.81
C VAL A 685 4.33 -70.59 13.05
N ASP A 686 3.56 -71.60 13.44
CA ASP A 686 2.77 -71.54 14.67
C ASP A 686 3.67 -71.52 15.93
N THR A 687 3.28 -70.74 16.94
CA THR A 687 4.06 -70.56 18.17
C THR A 687 4.25 -71.85 18.97
N TYR A 688 3.35 -72.84 18.82
CA TYR A 688 3.55 -74.17 19.41
C TYR A 688 4.74 -74.94 18.80
N HIS A 689 5.14 -74.67 17.55
CA HIS A 689 6.32 -75.31 16.94
C HIS A 689 7.64 -74.74 17.47
N LEU A 690 7.64 -73.52 18.03
CA LEU A 690 8.84 -72.91 18.64
C LEU A 690 9.32 -73.73 19.85
N VAL A 691 8.40 -74.30 20.64
CA VAL A 691 8.69 -75.23 21.74
C VAL A 691 9.44 -76.48 21.27
N GLY A 692 9.22 -76.92 20.02
CA GLY A 692 9.87 -78.08 19.42
C GLY A 692 11.38 -77.94 19.30
N LYS A 693 11.91 -76.71 19.33
CA LYS A 693 13.34 -76.39 19.24
C LYS A 693 14.11 -76.44 20.58
N PHE A 694 13.42 -76.64 21.69
CA PHE A 694 14.02 -76.68 23.03
C PHE A 694 14.11 -78.10 23.59
N GLU A 695 15.10 -78.34 24.45
CA GLU A 695 15.34 -79.60 25.14
C GLU A 695 15.40 -79.42 26.67
N GLY A 696 15.36 -80.53 27.41
CA GLY A 696 15.51 -80.56 28.87
C GLY A 696 14.58 -79.60 29.62
N LEU A 697 15.13 -78.92 30.64
CA LEU A 697 14.41 -77.97 31.49
C LEU A 697 13.96 -76.71 30.72
N GLU A 698 14.75 -76.26 29.74
CA GLU A 698 14.41 -75.07 28.94
C GLU A 698 13.14 -75.29 28.09
N LYS A 699 12.88 -76.54 27.67
CA LYS A 699 11.62 -76.89 26.99
C LYS A 699 10.41 -76.64 27.87
N VAL A 700 10.49 -76.98 29.16
CA VAL A 700 9.42 -76.75 30.15
C VAL A 700 9.27 -75.25 30.41
N GLN A 701 10.37 -74.50 30.49
CA GLN A 701 10.34 -73.03 30.65
C GLN A 701 9.76 -72.33 29.42
N CYS A 702 10.06 -72.81 28.21
CA CYS A 702 9.47 -72.33 26.95
C CYS A 702 7.97 -72.66 26.86
N GLN A 703 7.55 -73.88 27.26
CA GLN A 703 6.13 -74.22 27.40
C GLN A 703 5.41 -73.32 28.40
N SER A 704 6.03 -73.06 29.56
CA SER A 704 5.51 -72.14 30.57
C SER A 704 5.34 -70.72 30.00
N LEU A 705 6.33 -70.20 29.27
CA LEU A 705 6.23 -68.90 28.60
C LEU A 705 5.08 -68.88 27.58
N ILE A 706 5.03 -69.84 26.65
CA ILE A 706 4.00 -69.87 25.60
C ILE A 706 2.59 -70.02 26.20
N SER A 707 2.44 -70.81 27.26
CA SER A 707 1.16 -70.88 28.00
C SER A 707 0.82 -69.55 28.67
N TRP A 708 1.76 -68.96 29.42
CA TRP A 708 1.56 -67.74 30.21
C TRP A 708 1.28 -66.49 29.37
N VAL A 709 1.85 -66.37 28.17
CA VAL A 709 1.54 -65.25 27.25
C VAL A 709 0.20 -65.45 26.52
N ASN A 710 -0.23 -66.70 26.31
CA ASN A 710 -1.53 -67.04 25.72
C ASN A 710 -2.69 -66.91 26.72
N ASP A 711 -2.46 -67.26 27.98
CA ASP A 711 -3.42 -67.15 29.08
C ASP A 711 -3.91 -65.70 29.25
N GLY A 712 -2.97 -64.75 29.31
CA GLY A 712 -3.20 -63.30 29.31
C GLY A 712 -3.77 -62.71 28.00
N SER A 713 -4.49 -63.49 27.20
CA SER A 713 -5.26 -63.03 26.04
C SER A 713 -6.76 -62.84 26.33
N HIS A 714 -7.29 -63.47 27.38
CA HIS A 714 -8.70 -63.35 27.77
C HIS A 714 -8.90 -62.26 28.82
N TYR A 715 -9.42 -61.10 28.40
CA TYR A 715 -9.66 -59.96 29.30
C TYR A 715 -11.00 -60.12 30.05
N SER A 716 -11.03 -61.01 31.05
CA SER A 716 -12.12 -61.13 32.02
C SER A 716 -11.96 -60.08 33.14
N PRO A 717 -13.04 -59.43 33.63
CA PRO A 717 -12.90 -58.35 34.62
C PRO A 717 -12.49 -58.76 36.04
N ASP A 718 -12.57 -60.05 36.38
CA ASP A 718 -12.72 -60.49 37.78
C ASP A 718 -11.93 -61.79 38.10
N GLU A 719 -10.64 -61.81 37.73
CA GLU A 719 -9.69 -62.87 38.12
C GLU A 719 -8.53 -62.30 38.95
N LEU A 720 -8.07 -63.04 39.97
CA LEU A 720 -7.04 -62.59 40.91
C LEU A 720 -5.66 -62.52 40.23
N TYR A 721 -5.29 -61.33 39.78
CA TYR A 721 -3.95 -61.06 39.26
C TYR A 721 -2.88 -61.20 40.36
N VAL A 722 -2.25 -62.38 40.40
CA VAL A 722 -0.92 -62.52 41.01
C VAL A 722 0.08 -61.85 40.07
N ALA A 723 0.44 -60.60 40.36
CA ALA A 723 1.52 -59.93 39.65
C ALA A 723 2.79 -60.76 39.78
N ILE A 724 3.36 -61.21 38.64
CA ILE A 724 4.59 -61.99 38.65
C ILE A 724 5.74 -61.15 39.22
N GLY A 725 6.48 -61.70 40.18
CA GLY A 725 7.65 -61.03 40.74
C GLY A 725 8.75 -60.83 39.69
N ASP A 726 9.60 -59.82 39.88
CA ASP A 726 10.58 -59.39 38.86
C ASP A 726 11.51 -60.52 38.38
N ALA A 727 11.82 -61.49 39.24
CA ALA A 727 12.60 -62.68 38.89
C ALA A 727 11.91 -63.59 37.84
N MET A 728 10.58 -63.74 37.91
CA MET A 728 9.79 -64.44 36.89
C MET A 728 9.77 -63.63 35.58
N ALA A 729 9.62 -62.30 35.68
CA ALA A 729 9.61 -61.42 34.51
C ALA A 729 10.96 -61.45 33.77
N ALA A 730 12.09 -61.46 34.50
CA ALA A 730 13.43 -61.58 33.95
C ALA A 730 13.68 -62.98 33.35
N SER A 731 13.23 -64.04 34.01
CA SER A 731 13.29 -65.42 33.47
C SER A 731 12.54 -65.54 32.14
N TYR A 732 11.32 -65.02 32.06
CA TYR A 732 10.54 -65.00 30.83
C TYR A 732 11.14 -64.11 29.73
N GLN A 733 11.83 -63.01 30.07
CA GLN A 733 12.61 -62.23 29.10
C GLN A 733 13.81 -63.03 28.55
N LYS A 734 14.54 -63.76 29.40
CA LYS A 734 15.62 -64.64 28.94
C LYS A 734 15.11 -65.73 27.99
N ILE A 735 14.02 -66.42 28.33
CA ILE A 735 13.43 -67.45 27.46
C ILE A 735 12.88 -66.84 26.17
N PHE A 736 12.26 -65.66 26.22
CA PHE A 736 11.80 -64.93 25.04
C PHE A 736 12.95 -64.57 24.09
N PHE A 737 14.10 -64.14 24.62
CA PHE A 737 15.32 -63.95 23.81
C PHE A 737 15.86 -65.28 23.24
N ARG A 738 15.95 -66.33 24.08
CA ARG A 738 16.41 -67.68 23.71
C ARG A 738 15.55 -68.26 22.56
N ILE A 739 14.25 -67.94 22.45
CA ILE A 739 13.42 -68.29 21.27
C ILE A 739 14.03 -67.73 19.98
N PHE A 740 14.40 -66.45 19.92
CA PHE A 740 15.03 -65.86 18.73
C PHE A 740 16.45 -66.43 18.49
N LYS A 741 17.20 -66.75 19.56
CA LYS A 741 18.54 -67.36 19.46
C LYS A 741 18.50 -68.77 18.86
N VAL A 742 17.69 -69.66 19.40
CA VAL A 742 17.59 -71.09 19.01
C VAL A 742 16.82 -71.28 17.69
N THR A 743 16.09 -70.26 17.22
CA THR A 743 15.49 -70.23 15.87
C THR A 743 16.34 -69.49 14.83
N GLU A 744 17.57 -69.12 15.14
CA GLU A 744 18.52 -68.41 14.25
C GLU A 744 18.08 -66.98 13.84
N HIS A 745 16.99 -66.46 14.43
CA HIS A 745 16.43 -65.12 14.18
C HIS A 745 17.00 -64.02 15.10
N THR A 746 18.13 -64.24 15.77
CA THR A 746 18.79 -63.28 16.68
C THR A 746 19.05 -61.91 16.03
N ALA A 747 19.33 -61.89 14.71
CA ALA A 747 19.52 -60.66 13.95
C ALA A 747 18.29 -59.73 13.98
N HIS A 748 17.08 -60.31 13.98
CA HIS A 748 15.83 -59.55 14.10
C HIS A 748 15.63 -59.01 15.51
N TYR A 749 15.87 -59.82 16.54
CA TYR A 749 15.84 -59.37 17.94
C TYR A 749 16.82 -58.20 18.16
N ARG A 750 18.05 -58.33 17.66
CA ARG A 750 19.08 -57.27 17.72
C ARG A 750 18.66 -56.00 16.97
N MET A 751 18.07 -56.12 15.78
CA MET A 751 17.54 -54.98 15.02
C MET A 751 16.43 -54.25 15.78
N MET A 752 15.52 -54.98 16.44
CA MET A 752 14.41 -54.37 17.18
C MET A 752 14.84 -53.81 18.54
N MET A 753 15.84 -54.41 19.20
CA MET A 753 16.40 -53.91 20.46
C MET A 753 17.37 -52.73 20.25
N GLY A 754 18.11 -52.65 19.15
CA GLY A 754 18.99 -51.52 18.84
C GLY A 754 20.04 -51.26 19.93
N ILE A 755 20.11 -50.03 20.44
CA ILE A 755 21.02 -49.66 21.54
C ILE A 755 20.70 -50.36 22.88
N ASP A 756 19.47 -50.85 23.03
CA ASP A 756 18.99 -51.56 24.22
C ASP A 756 19.25 -53.08 24.14
N TYR A 757 20.04 -53.54 23.14
CA TYR A 757 20.42 -54.95 23.03
C TYR A 757 21.38 -55.34 24.16
N VAL A 758 20.86 -56.13 25.10
CA VAL A 758 21.65 -56.96 26.01
C VAL A 758 21.49 -58.40 25.56
N ASP A 759 22.60 -59.13 25.50
CA ASP A 759 22.56 -60.58 25.33
C ASP A 759 22.14 -61.20 26.68
N LEU A 760 20.88 -61.64 26.78
CA LEU A 760 20.33 -62.20 28.03
C LEU A 760 20.76 -63.67 28.24
N ASP A 761 21.50 -64.22 27.29
CA ASP A 761 21.96 -65.60 27.26
C ASP A 761 23.37 -65.67 26.63
N PRO A 762 24.40 -65.03 27.22
CA PRO A 762 25.75 -65.15 26.71
C PRO A 762 26.23 -66.60 26.82
N ASP A 763 26.86 -67.09 25.76
CA ASP A 763 27.53 -68.39 25.78
C ASP A 763 28.77 -68.31 26.70
N GLU A 764 28.87 -69.20 27.69
CA GLU A 764 29.89 -69.09 28.73
C GLU A 764 31.31 -69.26 28.16
N PRO A 765 32.26 -68.36 28.50
CA PRO A 765 33.66 -68.56 28.16
C PRO A 765 34.24 -69.68 29.02
N LEU A 766 34.75 -70.74 28.37
CA LEU A 766 35.46 -71.82 29.03
C LEU A 766 36.67 -71.27 29.82
N GLY A 767 36.61 -71.37 31.15
CA GLY A 767 37.60 -70.81 32.07
C GLY A 767 37.72 -71.59 33.37
N GLU A 768 38.69 -72.50 33.39
CA GLU A 768 39.40 -73.13 34.53
C GLU A 768 38.80 -73.03 35.95
N LEU A 769 38.55 -74.20 36.56
CA LEU A 769 38.82 -74.43 37.99
C LEU A 769 39.20 -75.91 38.24
N GLN A 770 39.96 -76.16 39.29
CA GLN A 770 40.78 -77.37 39.46
C GLN A 770 40.04 -78.58 40.06
N ALA A 771 40.49 -79.77 39.68
CA ALA A 771 40.41 -80.99 40.48
C ALA A 771 41.66 -81.87 40.19
N ASP A 772 42.30 -82.39 41.23
CA ASP A 772 43.52 -83.20 41.17
C ASP A 772 43.25 -84.71 40.98
N VAL A 773 44.34 -85.49 40.88
CA VAL A 773 44.47 -86.95 41.13
C VAL A 773 44.35 -87.91 39.92
N ASP A 774 45.53 -88.18 39.33
CA ASP A 774 46.12 -89.47 38.94
C ASP A 774 45.61 -90.38 37.79
N GLU A 775 46.62 -91.02 37.16
CA GLU A 775 46.68 -92.33 36.46
C GLU A 775 45.72 -92.62 35.26
N ASP A 776 46.18 -93.07 34.08
CA ASP A 776 47.53 -93.43 33.58
C ASP A 776 47.52 -93.62 32.03
N GLN A 777 48.70 -93.87 31.43
CA GLN A 777 48.93 -94.59 30.15
C GLN A 777 48.53 -93.98 28.78
N ASN A 778 49.54 -93.32 28.19
CA ASN A 778 50.29 -93.78 26.98
C ASN A 778 49.78 -93.70 25.52
N LEU A 779 50.66 -93.08 24.70
CA LEU A 779 51.24 -93.50 23.40
C LEU A 779 50.81 -92.82 22.05
N ILE A 780 51.73 -91.94 21.55
CA ILE A 780 52.31 -91.80 20.17
C ILE A 780 51.37 -91.91 18.93
N GLY A 781 51.39 -91.01 17.92
CA GLY A 781 52.17 -89.77 17.70
C GLY A 781 52.29 -89.37 16.19
N SER A 782 52.97 -88.23 15.89
CA SER A 782 53.37 -87.68 14.56
C SER A 782 52.26 -87.20 13.57
N VAL A 783 52.23 -85.99 12.95
CA VAL A 783 53.19 -85.18 12.11
C VAL A 783 53.11 -85.55 10.60
N VAL A 784 52.95 -84.67 9.57
CA VAL A 784 53.27 -83.22 9.33
C VAL A 784 52.21 -82.45 8.47
N ASP A 785 52.34 -81.11 8.38
CA ASP A 785 52.03 -80.09 7.32
C ASP A 785 51.02 -80.32 6.15
N ALA A 786 50.19 -79.30 5.83
CA ALA A 786 50.50 -78.32 4.75
C ALA A 786 49.37 -77.29 4.36
N ALA A 787 49.76 -76.01 4.29
CA ALA A 787 49.29 -74.86 3.47
C ALA A 787 47.89 -74.72 2.80
N GLU A 788 47.15 -73.68 3.23
CA GLU A 788 46.62 -72.51 2.46
C GLU A 788 45.60 -72.58 1.28
N GLN A 789 44.42 -71.98 1.57
CA GLN A 789 43.59 -71.09 0.70
C GLN A 789 42.85 -71.71 -0.53
N PRO A 790 42.16 -70.94 -1.42
CA PRO A 790 40.71 -70.80 -1.28
C PRO A 790 39.87 -71.09 -2.56
N ILE A 791 38.56 -71.25 -2.41
CA ILE A 791 37.63 -71.52 -3.53
C ILE A 791 36.97 -70.23 -4.06
N VAL A 792 36.94 -70.08 -5.39
CA VAL A 792 36.38 -68.94 -6.13
C VAL A 792 35.19 -69.40 -6.99
N VAL A 793 34.26 -68.47 -7.27
CA VAL A 793 33.04 -68.66 -8.08
C VAL A 793 33.36 -68.92 -9.57
N PRO A 794 32.67 -69.87 -10.23
CA PRO A 794 32.57 -69.95 -11.70
C PRO A 794 31.20 -69.47 -12.22
N ALA A 795 31.15 -69.05 -13.49
CA ALA A 795 29.92 -68.61 -14.17
C ALA A 795 29.97 -68.93 -15.69
N LEU A 796 28.84 -68.69 -16.37
CA LEU A 796 28.63 -68.62 -17.83
C LEU A 796 28.74 -69.91 -18.66
N SER A 797 27.65 -70.26 -19.35
CA SER A 797 27.53 -70.25 -20.83
C SER A 797 26.19 -70.89 -21.28
N ALA A 798 25.65 -70.72 -22.49
CA ALA A 798 25.62 -69.61 -23.47
C ALA A 798 24.78 -70.10 -24.68
N MET A 799 24.04 -69.25 -25.41
CA MET A 799 23.69 -69.45 -26.83
C MET A 799 23.35 -68.13 -27.55
N HIS A 800 23.71 -68.08 -28.83
CA HIS A 800 23.39 -67.04 -29.83
C HIS A 800 22.22 -67.50 -30.74
N ALA A 801 21.75 -66.79 -31.78
CA ALA A 801 21.45 -65.37 -32.06
C ALA A 801 21.11 -65.29 -33.58
N ASP A 802 20.22 -64.38 -34.02
CA ASP A 802 20.12 -63.94 -35.44
C ASP A 802 19.23 -62.68 -35.60
N PRO A 803 19.21 -61.96 -36.76
CA PRO A 803 19.07 -60.49 -36.76
C PRO A 803 17.80 -59.87 -37.40
N VAL A 804 17.77 -58.53 -37.37
CA VAL A 804 16.71 -57.61 -37.87
C VAL A 804 16.80 -57.43 -39.41
N VAL A 805 15.76 -56.99 -40.15
CA VAL A 805 15.33 -55.58 -40.40
C VAL A 805 13.90 -55.53 -40.98
N ALA A 806 13.19 -54.40 -40.83
CA ALA A 806 11.77 -54.19 -41.15
C ALA A 806 11.43 -53.79 -42.62
N ALA A 807 10.15 -53.56 -42.93
CA ALA A 807 9.64 -53.22 -44.27
C ALA A 807 8.57 -52.10 -44.30
N LEU A 808 8.69 -51.22 -45.32
CA LEU A 808 7.66 -50.49 -46.11
C LEU A 808 6.54 -49.65 -45.46
N VAL A 809 6.59 -48.32 -45.75
CA VAL A 809 5.44 -47.40 -45.96
C VAL A 809 5.85 -46.42 -47.10
N PRO A 810 4.95 -45.95 -48.01
CA PRO A 810 5.37 -45.32 -49.28
C PRO A 810 5.23 -43.78 -49.42
N VAL A 811 6.15 -43.19 -50.22
CA VAL A 811 5.99 -42.13 -51.27
C VAL A 811 5.22 -40.83 -50.94
N PRO A 812 5.88 -39.66 -51.14
CA PRO A 812 5.44 -38.69 -52.18
C PRO A 812 6.44 -38.52 -53.35
N ALA A 813 6.03 -37.80 -54.41
CA ALA A 813 6.74 -37.72 -55.69
C ALA A 813 7.54 -36.41 -55.94
N ALA A 814 8.35 -36.42 -57.00
CA ALA A 814 9.20 -35.30 -57.47
C ALA A 814 8.50 -34.40 -58.51
N PRO A 815 9.01 -33.17 -58.80
CA PRO A 815 8.34 -32.18 -59.65
C PRO A 815 8.83 -32.18 -61.12
N PRO A 816 8.09 -31.51 -62.03
CA PRO A 816 8.58 -31.03 -63.33
C PRO A 816 8.66 -29.48 -63.41
N ALA A 817 9.46 -28.98 -64.35
CA ALA A 817 9.43 -27.59 -64.85
C ALA A 817 8.51 -27.50 -66.11
N GLU A 818 8.28 -26.41 -66.86
CA GLU A 818 8.96 -25.10 -67.02
C GLU A 818 8.00 -24.09 -67.76
N VAL A 819 8.48 -22.89 -68.17
CA VAL A 819 7.98 -22.00 -69.27
C VAL A 819 7.05 -20.78 -68.97
N VAL A 820 7.66 -19.58 -68.84
CA VAL A 820 7.37 -18.24 -69.49
C VAL A 820 6.10 -17.37 -69.17
N HIS A 821 6.37 -16.22 -68.50
CA HIS A 821 6.04 -14.76 -68.76
C HIS A 821 4.85 -14.25 -69.64
N PRO A 822 4.49 -12.92 -69.66
CA PRO A 822 5.03 -11.71 -68.97
C PRO A 822 4.01 -10.74 -68.27
N GLY A 823 4.52 -9.71 -67.56
CA GLY A 823 3.81 -8.50 -67.07
C GLY A 823 4.26 -8.08 -65.66
N VAL A 824 4.75 -6.87 -65.30
CA VAL A 824 4.41 -5.46 -65.63
C VAL A 824 3.10 -5.05 -64.93
N ASP A 825 3.02 -4.08 -64.00
CA ASP A 825 4.00 -3.21 -63.27
C ASP A 825 3.28 -2.53 -62.04
N SER A 826 3.75 -1.61 -61.17
CA SER A 826 5.00 -0.82 -60.96
C SER A 826 5.04 -0.20 -59.52
N GLU A 827 6.16 0.49 -59.19
CA GLU A 827 6.34 1.58 -58.18
C GLU A 827 6.35 1.32 -56.65
N SER A 828 7.34 1.97 -55.99
CA SER A 828 7.41 2.35 -54.56
C SER A 828 7.04 3.86 -54.44
N PRO A 829 6.89 4.50 -53.25
CA PRO A 829 7.70 4.34 -52.03
C PRO A 829 7.13 3.40 -50.96
#